data_AF-A0A925YD76-F1
#
_entry.id   AF-A0A925YD76-F1
#
_cell.length_a   1.000
_cell.length_b   1.000
_cell.length_c   1.000
_cell.angle_alpha   90.00
_cell.angle_beta   90.00
_cell.angle_gamma   90.00
#
_symmetry.space_group_name_H-M   'P 1'
#
loop_
_entity.id
_entity.type
_entity.pdbx_description
1 polymer ?
#
loop_
_entity_poly.entity_id
_entity_poly.type
_entity_poly.pdbx_seq_one_letter_code
_entity_poly.pdbx_strand_id
1 'polypeptide(L)'
;MRHPMHRHRNSEWLIAGLCAGAAVGAGDTLWAVGRGVGGLGGVKALQLVLLGASWLAIAGLVVGGLLAIAGFLLDRVGRRADLWAGAAAGLLVAPFSVLVGVAAFTGHRAAQIPGRMALIALFALVCAGVAFALTRGLRRFEARMGAAAGVVAPARMDAPRPSTVWLVCAAFLAVAVLAEVCNQTVLPRLYSWFHASLAVVTGLSSLLAAHVLVLHRAKRLRSRLTLPAAVLVVAVVAVFAGFQARRSQTIRFAAWERTTATAQFLRLAPVSLRSQTTVAGERLAAQVDLPPLPLGPRRPEADVVVITVDALRADHVGAFGYTRRATTPHIDRLAARSVRFSRAYAQAPHTSFSVASMLTGKYFPTLARLAPAEVHDPIASVLRQYTWRTAGFYPPAVFFVDAQKLKAYADSHFSFEYVKFEYLDANKRVDQVIHYYETEKPKRSFAWIHFFEPHEPYVAHPEFPFGQSDMDRYDSEIAFADAAIGRLLAYLHDQRPGTIVILAADHGEEFDEHGGRYHGSTLFDEQIHVPLLISVPDVPPRTIDKPVELIDITPTVLGLLDIPVPARMRGTDLGPWMGTPAADPARLPPAFAEVEDKRMIVRDEEKLICDLNWGYCAYHDLAVDPGEKRNLADERPDKAAALRRALDEWLDGHVRFEPLLARGAANPNGERIPKAIERGRLGDLLAGPALAALMLSTDEPVAVRREAAQLLVTLPPRKETAAQLSIAAANEPDNLIAHWAAIGAVRAGDVRAVERVQRLLGDQALPGGLRVRGALAFAARDDRTGVPTLADSLNDCHDDVLFCRLIIIQLGKLKDKRAVPALLKHLPEVQNRREMVDALGDIGDPAAVDALIERLRHDEYVPVRAQAARALAKVGRADLLPVLERAARDDTETSVAAAAREAAATIRAGRAL
;
A
#
# COMPACT_ATOMS: atom_id res chain seq x y z
N MET A 1 -37.60 -11.55 47.76
CA MET A 1 -36.92 -10.23 47.72
C MET A 1 -35.91 -10.23 46.58
N ARG A 2 -36.12 -9.43 45.51
CA ARG A 2 -35.23 -9.36 44.34
C ARG A 2 -34.01 -8.48 44.70
N HIS A 3 -32.81 -9.07 44.68
CA HIS A 3 -31.55 -8.39 44.99
C HIS A 3 -31.24 -7.27 43.96
N PRO A 4 -30.99 -6.02 44.40
CA PRO A 4 -30.52 -4.94 43.52
C PRO A 4 -29.03 -5.03 43.12
N MET A 5 -28.30 -6.08 43.54
CA MET A 5 -26.84 -6.19 43.37
C MET A 5 -26.34 -6.44 41.94
N HIS A 6 -27.14 -7.00 41.03
CA HIS A 6 -26.66 -7.37 39.69
C HIS A 6 -26.60 -6.21 38.68
N ARG A 7 -27.28 -5.09 38.91
CA ARG A 7 -27.27 -3.94 37.97
C ARG A 7 -25.97 -3.12 37.99
N HIS A 8 -25.10 -3.31 38.99
CA HIS A 8 -23.97 -2.42 39.25
C HIS A 8 -22.62 -2.85 38.66
N ARG A 9 -22.43 -4.14 38.31
CA ARG A 9 -21.18 -4.66 37.70
C ARG A 9 -21.06 -4.36 36.20
N ASN A 10 -22.18 -4.29 35.48
CA ASN A 10 -22.15 -4.09 34.02
C ASN A 10 -21.69 -2.69 33.60
N SER A 11 -21.90 -1.68 34.46
CA SER A 11 -21.41 -0.31 34.20
C SER A 11 -19.90 -0.16 34.34
N GLU A 12 -19.22 -1.05 35.08
CA GLU A 12 -17.77 -0.95 35.33
C GLU A 12 -16.97 -1.24 34.05
N TRP A 13 -17.33 -2.30 33.32
CA TRP A 13 -16.72 -2.64 32.03
C TRP A 13 -16.97 -1.60 30.95
N LEU A 14 -18.13 -0.94 30.97
CA LEU A 14 -18.45 0.16 30.04
C LEU A 14 -17.59 1.39 30.31
N ILE A 15 -17.43 1.77 31.59
CA ILE A 15 -16.55 2.88 32.00
C ILE A 15 -15.09 2.55 31.67
N ALA A 16 -14.64 1.32 31.97
CA ALA A 16 -13.29 0.87 31.66
C ALA A 16 -13.01 0.87 30.15
N GLY A 17 -13.95 0.36 29.36
CA GLY A 17 -13.94 0.40 27.89
C GLY A 17 -13.75 1.80 27.35
N LEU A 18 -14.59 2.72 27.80
CA LEU A 18 -14.56 4.12 27.39
C LEU A 18 -13.22 4.80 27.75
N CYS A 19 -12.73 4.61 28.99
CA CYS A 19 -11.47 5.19 29.44
C CYS A 19 -10.26 4.63 28.69
N ALA A 20 -10.23 3.32 28.46
CA ALA A 20 -9.13 2.66 27.77
C ALA A 20 -9.06 3.04 26.30
N GLY A 21 -10.20 3.03 25.60
CA GLY A 21 -10.29 3.49 24.22
C GLY A 21 -9.82 4.94 24.07
N ALA A 22 -10.25 5.83 24.98
CA ALA A 22 -9.80 7.21 25.00
C ALA A 22 -8.27 7.35 25.17
N ALA A 23 -7.69 6.58 26.09
CA ALA A 23 -6.25 6.61 26.35
C ALA A 23 -5.43 6.10 25.16
N VAL A 24 -5.85 5.00 24.52
CA VAL A 24 -5.17 4.42 23.36
C VAL A 24 -5.21 5.40 22.19
N GLY A 25 -6.39 5.94 21.87
CA GLY A 25 -6.53 6.91 20.79
C GLY A 25 -5.77 8.21 21.04
N ALA A 26 -5.75 8.70 22.28
CA ALA A 26 -4.92 9.85 22.65
C ALA A 26 -3.43 9.55 22.51
N GLY A 27 -2.97 8.37 22.95
CA GLY A 27 -1.56 7.96 22.85
C GLY A 27 -1.07 7.87 21.41
N ASP A 28 -1.80 7.14 20.56
CA ASP A 28 -1.50 6.95 19.13
C ASP A 28 -1.40 8.31 18.39
N THR A 29 -2.34 9.22 18.67
CA THR A 29 -2.36 10.55 18.05
C THR A 29 -1.35 11.52 18.65
N LEU A 30 -1.07 11.46 19.96
CA LEU A 30 -0.01 12.23 20.59
C LEU A 30 1.37 11.81 20.06
N TRP A 31 1.57 10.52 19.78
CA TRP A 31 2.78 10.04 19.14
C TRP A 31 2.95 10.62 17.73
N ALA A 32 1.87 10.59 16.93
CA ALA A 32 1.86 11.19 15.60
C ALA A 32 2.21 12.70 15.64
N VAL A 33 1.66 13.44 16.61
CA VAL A 33 1.99 14.85 16.85
C VAL A 33 3.46 15.02 17.28
N GLY A 34 3.95 14.17 18.18
CA GLY A 34 5.30 14.24 18.73
C GLY A 34 6.41 14.03 17.70
N ARG A 35 6.16 13.28 16.62
CA ARG A 35 7.10 13.14 15.50
C ARG A 35 7.20 14.38 14.61
N GLY A 36 6.36 15.40 14.82
CA GLY A 36 6.50 16.70 14.17
C GLY A 36 6.23 16.71 12.67
N VAL A 37 5.67 15.64 12.11
CA VAL A 37 5.41 15.52 10.67
C VAL A 37 3.94 15.80 10.35
N GLY A 38 3.69 16.74 9.45
CA GLY A 38 2.37 17.12 8.95
C GLY A 38 1.83 18.47 9.43
N GLY A 39 2.65 19.35 10.02
CA GLY A 39 2.21 20.71 10.39
C GLY A 39 1.14 20.77 11.50
N LEU A 40 1.07 19.74 12.34
CA LEU A 40 0.11 19.63 13.45
C LEU A 40 0.56 20.49 14.65
N GLY A 41 0.46 21.82 14.55
CA GLY A 41 0.68 22.74 15.65
C GLY A 41 -0.60 23.13 16.39
N GLY A 42 -0.51 23.35 17.70
CA GLY A 42 -1.55 23.97 18.51
C GLY A 42 -2.92 23.29 18.43
N VAL A 43 -3.91 23.99 17.85
CA VAL A 43 -5.31 23.54 17.80
C VAL A 43 -5.51 22.27 16.96
N LYS A 44 -4.77 22.11 15.84
CA LYS A 44 -4.92 20.93 14.97
C LYS A 44 -4.42 19.65 15.66
N ALA A 45 -3.33 19.75 16.44
CA ALA A 45 -2.85 18.65 17.26
C ALA A 45 -3.91 18.22 18.28
N LEU A 46 -4.51 19.18 18.99
CA LEU A 46 -5.61 18.89 19.92
C LEU A 46 -6.81 18.25 19.20
N GLN A 47 -7.19 18.74 18.02
CA GLN A 47 -8.29 18.17 17.24
C GLN A 47 -8.02 16.72 16.80
N LEU A 48 -6.79 16.41 16.37
CA LEU A 48 -6.39 15.03 16.06
C LEU A 48 -6.46 14.14 17.31
N VAL A 49 -5.96 14.64 18.45
CA VAL A 49 -6.04 13.91 19.72
C VAL A 49 -7.48 13.65 20.16
N LEU A 50 -8.35 14.66 20.05
CA LEU A 50 -9.78 14.49 20.31
C LEU A 50 -10.42 13.49 19.35
N LEU A 51 -10.05 13.50 18.07
CA LEU A 51 -10.52 12.53 17.08
C LEU A 51 -10.14 11.11 17.49
N GLY A 52 -8.85 10.84 17.70
CA GLY A 52 -8.36 9.52 18.12
C GLY A 52 -9.00 9.08 19.43
N ALA A 53 -8.94 9.91 20.47
CA ALA A 53 -9.47 9.59 21.79
C ALA A 53 -10.97 9.30 21.75
N SER A 54 -11.77 10.14 21.11
CA SER A 54 -13.24 9.98 21.12
C SER A 54 -13.71 8.80 20.30
N TRP A 55 -13.14 8.56 19.11
CA TRP A 55 -13.55 7.44 18.26
C TRP A 55 -13.08 6.09 18.81
N LEU A 56 -11.86 6.03 19.37
CA LEU A 56 -11.43 4.80 20.05
C LEU A 56 -12.14 4.62 21.39
N ALA A 57 -12.60 5.67 22.07
CA ALA A 57 -13.48 5.53 23.24
C ALA A 57 -14.83 4.90 22.87
N ILE A 58 -15.41 5.23 21.70
CA ILE A 58 -16.62 4.58 21.20
C ILE A 58 -16.34 3.09 20.92
N ALA A 59 -15.22 2.78 20.26
CA ALA A 59 -14.81 1.40 20.04
C ALA A 59 -14.64 0.64 21.37
N GLY A 60 -13.98 1.27 22.33
CA GLY A 60 -13.78 0.74 23.67
C GLY A 60 -15.09 0.54 24.44
N LEU A 61 -16.10 1.41 24.26
CA LEU A 61 -17.43 1.23 24.82
C LEU A 61 -18.12 -0.01 24.25
N VAL A 62 -18.00 -0.27 22.94
CA VAL A 62 -18.54 -1.48 22.31
C VAL A 62 -17.87 -2.73 22.90
N VAL A 63 -16.54 -2.74 22.97
CA VAL A 63 -15.77 -3.85 23.56
C VAL A 63 -16.15 -4.06 25.03
N GLY A 64 -16.20 -2.99 25.83
CA GLY A 64 -16.62 -3.03 27.23
C GLY A 64 -18.06 -3.53 27.40
N GLY A 65 -18.95 -3.19 26.48
CA GLY A 65 -20.34 -3.68 26.45
C GLY A 65 -20.42 -5.17 26.18
N LEU A 66 -19.65 -5.68 25.21
CA LEU A 66 -19.55 -7.12 24.94
C LEU A 66 -19.03 -7.87 26.16
N LEU A 67 -18.02 -7.34 26.85
CA LEU A 67 -17.49 -7.94 28.08
C LEU A 67 -18.50 -7.88 29.24
N ALA A 68 -19.27 -6.80 29.37
CA ALA A 68 -20.35 -6.70 30.35
C ALA A 68 -21.44 -7.76 30.11
N ILE A 69 -21.83 -7.96 28.84
CA ILE A 69 -22.80 -9.00 28.44
C ILE A 69 -22.23 -10.38 28.74
N ALA A 70 -20.98 -10.65 28.36
CA ALA A 70 -20.31 -11.92 28.64
C ALA A 70 -20.25 -12.19 30.15
N GLY A 71 -19.85 -11.20 30.95
CA GLY A 71 -19.82 -11.28 32.41
C GLY A 71 -21.21 -11.59 33.01
N PHE A 72 -22.26 -10.94 32.52
CA PHE A 72 -23.64 -11.18 32.92
C PHE A 72 -24.12 -12.61 32.60
N LEU A 73 -23.80 -13.11 31.39
CA LEU A 73 -24.12 -14.48 31.00
C LEU A 73 -23.38 -15.50 31.87
N LEU A 74 -22.11 -15.25 32.18
CA LEU A 74 -21.29 -16.10 33.03
C LEU A 74 -21.76 -16.12 34.50
N ASP A 75 -22.23 -14.99 35.04
CA ASP A 75 -22.76 -14.93 36.41
C ASP A 75 -24.09 -15.71 36.56
N ARG A 76 -24.85 -15.91 35.47
CA ARG A 76 -26.04 -16.79 35.48
C ARG A 76 -25.71 -18.28 35.56
N VAL A 77 -24.48 -18.70 35.30
CA VAL A 77 -24.05 -20.11 35.27
C VAL A 77 -23.66 -20.64 36.68
N GLY A 78 -23.76 -19.83 37.73
CA GLY A 78 -23.62 -20.27 39.14
C GLY A 78 -22.18 -20.58 39.58
N ARG A 79 -22.01 -21.29 40.71
CA ARG A 79 -20.76 -21.45 41.53
C ARG A 79 -19.47 -21.89 40.81
N ARG A 80 -19.49 -22.26 39.51
CA ARG A 80 -18.29 -22.52 38.68
C ARG A 80 -17.88 -21.33 37.79
N ALA A 81 -18.49 -20.16 37.99
CA ALA A 81 -18.35 -18.99 37.12
C ALA A 81 -16.90 -18.55 36.86
N ASP A 82 -15.97 -18.63 37.82
CA ASP A 82 -14.57 -18.21 37.63
C ASP A 82 -13.79 -19.11 36.65
N LEU A 83 -14.11 -20.40 36.65
CA LEU A 83 -13.47 -21.40 35.79
C LEU A 83 -14.00 -21.29 34.37
N TRP A 84 -15.32 -21.16 34.22
CA TRP A 84 -15.97 -20.95 32.93
C TRP A 84 -15.67 -19.58 32.33
N ALA A 85 -15.52 -18.55 33.14
CA ALA A 85 -15.14 -17.23 32.66
C ALA A 85 -13.69 -17.17 32.17
N GLY A 86 -12.76 -17.79 32.91
CA GLY A 86 -11.38 -17.95 32.45
C GLY A 86 -11.33 -18.75 31.14
N ALA A 87 -12.08 -19.85 31.05
CA ALA A 87 -12.15 -20.69 29.85
C ALA A 87 -12.75 -19.93 28.66
N ALA A 88 -13.84 -19.20 28.87
CA ALA A 88 -14.47 -18.39 27.83
C ALA A 88 -13.57 -17.24 27.35
N ALA A 89 -12.84 -16.57 28.25
CA ALA A 89 -11.88 -15.53 27.89
C ALA A 89 -10.69 -16.09 27.10
N GLY A 90 -10.14 -17.24 27.51
CA GLY A 90 -9.11 -17.95 26.74
C GLY A 90 -9.60 -18.35 25.35
N LEU A 91 -10.83 -18.84 25.23
CA LEU A 91 -11.48 -19.20 23.96
C LEU A 91 -11.78 -17.99 23.07
N LEU A 92 -12.08 -16.82 23.64
CA LEU A 92 -12.32 -15.58 22.89
C LEU A 92 -11.03 -14.92 22.39
N VAL A 93 -9.95 -15.02 23.17
CA VAL A 93 -8.64 -14.41 22.85
C VAL A 93 -7.79 -15.31 21.94
N ALA A 94 -7.99 -16.63 21.97
CA ALA A 94 -7.24 -17.58 21.14
C ALA A 94 -7.34 -17.30 19.63
N PRO A 95 -8.53 -17.05 19.03
CA PRO A 95 -8.65 -16.74 17.60
C PRO A 95 -7.92 -15.45 17.23
N PHE A 96 -7.99 -14.43 18.09
CA PHE A 96 -7.31 -13.17 17.88
C PHE A 96 -5.78 -13.32 18.01
N SER A 97 -5.30 -14.08 18.98
CA SER A 97 -3.87 -14.34 19.21
C SER A 97 -3.25 -15.19 18.10
N VAL A 98 -4.03 -16.11 17.53
CA VAL A 98 -3.65 -16.85 16.31
C VAL A 98 -3.64 -15.91 15.11
N LEU A 99 -4.61 -15.01 14.96
CA LEU A 99 -4.64 -14.04 13.87
C LEU A 99 -3.42 -13.11 13.91
N VAL A 100 -3.11 -12.57 15.09
CA VAL A 100 -1.92 -11.73 15.35
C VAL A 100 -0.64 -12.53 15.14
N GLY A 101 -0.57 -13.76 15.63
CA GLY A 101 0.59 -14.62 15.42
C GLY A 101 0.78 -14.94 13.93
N VAL A 102 -0.27 -15.32 13.20
CA VAL A 102 -0.18 -15.60 11.76
C VAL A 102 0.25 -14.35 11.01
N ALA A 103 -0.36 -13.21 11.33
CA ALA A 103 0.06 -11.93 10.82
C ALA A 103 1.56 -11.75 11.10
N ALA A 104 2.03 -11.89 12.36
CA ALA A 104 3.44 -11.77 12.85
C ALA A 104 4.50 -12.45 11.97
N PHE A 105 4.10 -13.46 11.21
CA PHE A 105 4.99 -14.23 10.35
C PHE A 105 4.57 -14.24 8.87
N THR A 106 3.87 -13.21 8.40
CA THR A 106 3.43 -13.07 6.98
C THR A 106 4.36 -12.23 6.10
N GLY A 107 5.30 -11.47 6.67
CA GLY A 107 6.34 -10.74 5.92
C GLY A 107 7.40 -11.65 5.30
N HIS A 108 8.02 -11.22 4.19
CA HIS A 108 8.85 -12.06 3.31
C HIS A 108 10.00 -12.81 4.03
N ARG A 109 10.66 -12.20 5.02
CA ARG A 109 11.72 -12.86 5.84
C ARG A 109 11.19 -13.54 7.11
N ALA A 110 10.17 -12.98 7.78
CA ALA A 110 9.59 -13.57 9.00
C ALA A 110 8.85 -14.89 8.70
N ALA A 111 8.27 -14.99 7.51
CA ALA A 111 7.72 -16.23 6.98
C ALA A 111 8.79 -17.31 6.73
N GLN A 112 10.09 -16.98 6.74
CA GLN A 112 11.17 -17.96 6.57
C GLN A 112 11.66 -18.54 7.92
N ILE A 113 11.16 -18.05 9.07
CA ILE A 113 11.58 -18.49 10.40
C ILE A 113 11.12 -19.95 10.66
N PRO A 114 12.05 -20.90 10.90
CA PRO A 114 11.71 -22.28 11.23
C PRO A 114 10.97 -22.36 12.57
N GLY A 115 9.94 -23.21 12.65
CA GLY A 115 9.13 -23.34 13.86
C GLY A 115 8.14 -22.20 14.11
N ARG A 116 7.96 -21.27 13.14
CA ARG A 116 7.08 -20.10 13.31
C ARG A 116 5.66 -20.41 13.75
N MET A 117 5.09 -21.53 13.35
CA MET A 117 3.73 -21.86 13.77
C MET A 117 3.66 -22.62 15.10
N ALA A 118 4.72 -23.33 15.49
CA ALA A 118 4.89 -23.73 16.87
C ALA A 118 5.09 -22.49 17.74
N LEU A 119 5.80 -21.47 17.25
CA LEU A 119 5.89 -20.15 17.88
C LEU A 119 4.53 -19.44 17.89
N ILE A 120 3.69 -19.54 16.86
CA ILE A 120 2.32 -18.95 16.82
C ILE A 120 1.35 -19.70 17.72
N ALA A 121 1.39 -21.03 17.74
CA ALA A 121 0.55 -21.86 18.60
C ALA A 121 1.00 -21.77 20.05
N LEU A 122 2.31 -21.75 20.31
CA LEU A 122 2.88 -21.42 21.61
C LEU A 122 2.47 -20.00 22.01
N PHE A 123 2.58 -19.03 21.11
CA PHE A 123 2.12 -17.67 21.34
C PHE A 123 0.62 -17.62 21.64
N ALA A 124 -0.22 -18.36 20.91
CA ALA A 124 -1.67 -18.41 21.12
C ALA A 124 -2.05 -19.15 22.40
N LEU A 125 -1.37 -20.25 22.75
CA LEU A 125 -1.55 -20.98 24.00
C LEU A 125 -1.05 -20.18 25.19
N VAL A 126 0.07 -19.48 25.04
CA VAL A 126 0.60 -18.54 26.02
C VAL A 126 -0.39 -17.40 26.18
N CYS A 127 -0.89 -16.78 25.11
CA CYS A 127 -1.87 -15.71 25.16
C CYS A 127 -3.22 -16.18 25.74
N ALA A 128 -3.70 -17.38 25.38
CA ALA A 128 -4.94 -17.95 25.90
C ALA A 128 -4.79 -18.38 27.37
N GLY A 129 -3.64 -18.96 27.74
CA GLY A 129 -3.30 -19.32 29.11
C GLY A 129 -3.10 -18.08 29.99
N VAL A 130 -2.45 -17.04 29.47
CA VAL A 130 -2.33 -15.72 30.08
C VAL A 130 -3.72 -15.10 30.22
N ALA A 131 -4.57 -15.10 29.19
CA ALA A 131 -5.94 -14.60 29.27
C ALA A 131 -6.79 -15.37 30.29
N PHE A 132 -6.67 -16.69 30.34
CA PHE A 132 -7.32 -17.54 31.34
C PHE A 132 -6.85 -17.21 32.76
N ALA A 133 -5.53 -17.15 32.97
CA ALA A 133 -4.92 -16.86 34.26
C ALA A 133 -5.22 -15.43 34.73
N LEU A 134 -5.14 -14.45 33.83
CA LEU A 134 -5.49 -13.06 34.07
C LEU A 134 -6.96 -12.92 34.42
N THR A 135 -7.88 -13.51 33.66
CA THR A 135 -9.33 -13.42 33.95
C THR A 135 -9.68 -14.05 35.29
N ARG A 136 -9.08 -15.21 35.61
CA ARG A 136 -9.28 -15.88 36.90
C ARG A 136 -8.64 -15.10 38.05
N GLY A 137 -7.45 -14.52 37.83
CA GLY A 137 -6.77 -13.64 38.76
C GLY A 137 -7.57 -12.36 39.03
N LEU A 138 -8.10 -11.74 37.98
CA LEU A 138 -8.92 -10.54 38.00
C LEU A 138 -10.23 -10.80 38.74
N ARG A 139 -10.91 -11.92 38.52
CA ARG A 139 -12.13 -12.28 39.26
C ARG A 139 -11.87 -12.55 40.75
N ARG A 140 -10.78 -13.22 41.08
CA ARG A 140 -10.35 -13.41 42.48
C ARG A 140 -10.01 -12.06 43.14
N PHE A 141 -9.38 -11.17 42.39
CA PHE A 141 -9.04 -9.83 42.82
C PHE A 141 -10.30 -8.95 42.99
N GLU A 142 -11.24 -8.99 42.04
CA GLU A 142 -12.56 -8.35 42.09
C GLU A 142 -13.37 -8.82 43.29
N ALA A 143 -13.39 -10.13 43.57
CA ALA A 143 -14.08 -10.69 44.74
C ALA A 143 -13.49 -10.13 46.05
N ARG A 144 -12.16 -10.01 46.14
CA ARG A 144 -11.46 -9.39 47.28
C ARG A 144 -11.73 -7.89 47.39
N MET A 145 -11.76 -7.17 46.27
CA MET A 145 -12.06 -5.74 46.21
C MET A 145 -13.53 -5.43 46.54
N GLY A 146 -14.48 -6.23 46.07
CA GLY A 146 -15.90 -6.11 46.36
C GLY A 146 -16.24 -6.34 47.83
N ALA A 147 -15.53 -7.26 48.49
CA ALA A 147 -15.58 -7.47 49.93
C ALA A 147 -15.06 -6.24 50.70
N ALA A 148 -13.92 -5.67 50.28
CA ALA A 148 -13.34 -4.46 50.88
C ALA A 148 -14.20 -3.19 50.68
N ALA A 149 -14.93 -3.11 49.56
CA ALA A 149 -15.81 -1.98 49.24
C ALA A 149 -17.20 -2.07 49.88
N GLY A 150 -17.51 -3.12 50.67
CA GLY A 150 -18.79 -3.30 51.34
C GLY A 150 -19.95 -3.70 50.42
N VAL A 151 -19.65 -4.33 49.27
CA VAL A 151 -20.64 -4.71 48.23
C VAL A 151 -21.11 -6.16 48.40
N VAL A 152 -20.32 -7.00 49.07
CA VAL A 152 -20.58 -8.43 49.28
C VAL A 152 -20.48 -8.74 50.77
N ALA A 153 -21.35 -9.59 51.31
CA ALA A 153 -21.29 -10.03 52.70
C ALA A 153 -19.91 -10.64 53.00
N PRO A 154 -19.25 -10.29 54.13
CA PRO A 154 -17.85 -10.61 54.34
C PRO A 154 -17.69 -12.11 54.66
N ALA A 155 -17.16 -12.87 53.72
CA ALA A 155 -16.42 -14.08 54.04
C ALA A 155 -14.96 -13.68 54.34
N ARG A 156 -14.39 -14.18 55.44
CA ARG A 156 -13.01 -13.94 55.93
C ARG A 156 -11.98 -13.86 54.78
N MET A 157 -11.73 -12.67 54.25
CA MET A 157 -10.70 -12.40 53.26
C MET A 157 -10.16 -11.00 53.49
N ASP A 158 -8.84 -10.88 53.69
CA ASP A 158 -8.18 -9.60 53.87
C ASP A 158 -8.31 -8.75 52.59
N ALA A 159 -8.67 -7.48 52.75
CA ALA A 159 -8.72 -6.51 51.66
C ALA A 159 -7.32 -6.34 51.05
N PRO A 160 -7.18 -6.31 49.71
CA PRO A 160 -5.88 -6.07 49.09
C PRO A 160 -5.39 -4.67 49.46
N ARG A 161 -4.10 -4.57 49.81
CA ARG A 161 -3.49 -3.28 50.17
C ARG A 161 -3.57 -2.33 48.97
N PRO A 162 -3.80 -1.01 49.17
CA PRO A 162 -3.85 -0.03 48.09
C PRO A 162 -2.63 -0.10 47.15
N SER A 163 -1.45 -0.39 47.68
CA SER A 163 -0.21 -0.57 46.92
C SER A 163 -0.27 -1.70 45.89
N THR A 164 -0.95 -2.82 46.18
CA THR A 164 -1.06 -3.96 45.26
C THR A 164 -1.94 -3.64 44.04
N VAL A 165 -2.99 -2.84 44.23
CA VAL A 165 -3.87 -2.39 43.13
C VAL A 165 -3.08 -1.53 42.14
N TRP A 166 -2.34 -0.55 42.66
CA TRP A 166 -1.50 0.32 41.84
C TRP A 166 -0.42 -0.43 41.08
N LEU A 167 0.19 -1.46 41.70
CA LEU A 167 1.17 -2.32 41.03
C LEU A 167 0.58 -3.10 39.84
N VAL A 168 -0.61 -3.68 39.99
CA VAL A 168 -1.27 -4.42 38.89
C VAL A 168 -1.69 -3.48 37.76
N CYS A 169 -2.24 -2.30 38.08
CA CYS A 169 -2.53 -1.27 37.09
C CYS A 169 -1.27 -0.82 36.34
N ALA A 170 -0.18 -0.58 37.07
CA ALA A 170 1.09 -0.16 36.49
C ALA A 170 1.66 -1.21 35.52
N ALA A 171 1.54 -2.50 35.84
CA ALA A 171 2.00 -3.58 34.97
C ALA A 171 1.25 -3.62 33.62
N PHE A 172 -0.08 -3.52 33.65
CA PHE A 172 -0.87 -3.48 32.41
C PHE A 172 -0.59 -2.23 31.57
N LEU A 173 -0.44 -1.07 32.21
CA LEU A 173 -0.03 0.16 31.54
C LEU A 173 1.35 0.03 30.91
N ALA A 174 2.30 -0.61 31.58
CA ALA A 174 3.65 -0.84 31.03
C ALA A 174 3.60 -1.71 29.75
N VAL A 175 2.78 -2.77 29.71
CA VAL A 175 2.59 -3.58 28.50
C VAL A 175 1.96 -2.76 27.38
N ALA A 176 0.93 -1.97 27.69
CA ALA A 176 0.29 -1.10 26.71
C ALA A 176 1.27 -0.09 26.11
N VAL A 177 2.06 0.57 26.96
CA VAL A 177 3.08 1.55 26.53
C VAL A 177 4.16 0.87 25.70
N LEU A 178 4.65 -0.31 26.09
CA LEU A 178 5.68 -1.02 25.33
C LEU A 178 5.17 -1.47 23.95
N ALA A 179 3.96 -2.03 23.90
CA ALA A 179 3.32 -2.43 22.63
C ALA A 179 3.14 -1.23 21.70
N GLU A 180 2.70 -0.09 22.25
CA GLU A 180 2.54 1.15 21.48
C GLU A 180 3.87 1.72 21.01
N VAL A 181 4.90 1.73 21.85
CA VAL A 181 6.25 2.14 21.44
C VAL A 181 6.73 1.27 20.27
N CYS A 182 6.66 -0.06 20.38
CA CYS A 182 7.02 -0.97 19.29
C CYS A 182 6.18 -0.72 18.02
N ASN A 183 4.89 -0.48 18.20
CA ASN A 183 3.96 -0.23 17.10
C ASN A 183 4.36 1.01 16.30
N GLN A 184 4.91 1.99 16.99
CA GLN A 184 5.26 3.25 16.37
C GLN A 184 6.70 3.27 15.85
N THR A 185 7.61 2.46 16.40
CA THR A 185 9.04 2.49 16.05
C THR A 185 9.47 1.52 14.95
N VAL A 186 8.76 0.41 14.73
CA VAL A 186 9.19 -0.64 13.80
C VAL A 186 8.56 -0.46 12.42
N LEU A 187 9.23 0.13 11.43
CA LEU A 187 8.81 0.17 10.00
C LEU A 187 7.27 0.24 9.72
N PRO A 188 6.57 1.26 10.23
CA PRO A 188 5.10 1.30 10.29
C PRO A 188 4.37 1.19 8.94
N ARG A 189 5.04 1.56 7.86
CA ARG A 189 4.48 1.55 6.49
C ARG A 189 4.70 0.24 5.74
N LEU A 190 5.67 -0.57 6.15
CA LEU A 190 6.05 -1.78 5.42
C LEU A 190 5.23 -3.01 5.85
N TYR A 191 4.78 -3.05 7.11
CA TYR A 191 4.12 -4.22 7.70
C TYR A 191 2.76 -3.90 8.33
N SER A 192 1.82 -3.38 7.55
CA SER A 192 0.51 -2.91 8.06
C SER A 192 -0.23 -3.88 9.01
N TRP A 193 -0.10 -5.19 8.82
CA TRP A 193 -0.70 -6.21 9.69
C TRP A 193 -0.01 -6.33 11.07
N PHE A 194 1.30 -6.06 11.15
CA PHE A 194 2.10 -6.14 12.37
C PHE A 194 1.65 -5.04 13.32
N HIS A 195 1.48 -3.86 12.73
CA HIS A 195 0.99 -2.67 13.39
C HIS A 195 -0.45 -2.80 13.87
N ALA A 196 -1.32 -3.39 13.04
CA ALA A 196 -2.68 -3.71 13.46
C ALA A 196 -2.70 -4.64 14.68
N SER A 197 -1.78 -5.60 14.75
CA SER A 197 -1.69 -6.54 15.87
C SER A 197 -1.26 -5.88 17.17
N LEU A 198 -0.21 -5.06 17.12
CA LEU A 198 0.28 -4.32 18.29
C LEU A 198 -0.76 -3.32 18.81
N ALA A 199 -1.49 -2.63 17.91
CA ALA A 199 -2.57 -1.73 18.29
C ALA A 199 -3.66 -2.43 19.13
N VAL A 200 -3.99 -3.69 18.83
CA VAL A 200 -4.96 -4.44 19.65
C VAL A 200 -4.37 -4.85 21.00
N VAL A 201 -3.10 -5.23 21.05
CA VAL A 201 -2.42 -5.52 22.33
C VAL A 201 -2.43 -4.29 23.25
N THR A 202 -2.13 -3.11 22.70
CA THR A 202 -2.23 -1.82 23.40
C THR A 202 -3.65 -1.58 23.92
N GLY A 203 -4.66 -1.82 23.08
CA GLY A 203 -6.07 -1.68 23.43
C GLY A 203 -6.53 -2.57 24.58
N LEU A 204 -6.23 -3.87 24.51
CA LEU A 204 -6.63 -4.85 25.54
C LEU A 204 -5.93 -4.62 26.89
N SER A 205 -4.64 -4.27 26.86
CA SER A 205 -3.87 -4.00 28.08
C SER A 205 -4.37 -2.74 28.80
N SER A 206 -4.66 -1.69 28.03
CA SER A 206 -5.25 -0.45 28.56
C SER A 206 -6.63 -0.68 29.18
N LEU A 207 -7.45 -1.56 28.58
CA LEU A 207 -8.76 -1.96 29.07
C LEU A 207 -8.70 -2.62 30.45
N LEU A 208 -7.78 -3.57 30.61
CA LEU A 208 -7.57 -4.27 31.87
C LEU A 208 -7.08 -3.32 32.97
N ALA A 209 -6.16 -2.41 32.66
CA ALA A 209 -5.69 -1.39 33.60
C ALA A 209 -6.83 -0.49 34.09
N ALA A 210 -7.64 0.02 33.15
CA ALA A 210 -8.78 0.89 33.44
C ALA A 210 -9.81 0.18 34.33
N HIS A 211 -10.10 -1.08 34.05
CA HIS A 211 -11.04 -1.88 34.83
C HIS A 211 -10.61 -2.05 36.29
N VAL A 212 -9.34 -2.37 36.54
CA VAL A 212 -8.78 -2.48 37.90
C VAL A 212 -8.90 -1.16 38.67
N LEU A 213 -8.67 -0.02 38.01
CA LEU A 213 -8.82 1.32 38.61
C LEU A 213 -10.28 1.65 38.95
N VAL A 214 -11.21 1.34 38.04
CA VAL A 214 -12.65 1.58 38.23
C VAL A 214 -13.17 0.78 39.43
N LEU A 215 -12.76 -0.49 39.56
CA LEU A 215 -13.07 -1.34 40.70
C LEU A 215 -12.57 -0.76 42.03
N HIS A 216 -11.39 -0.12 42.03
CA HIS A 216 -10.81 0.50 43.23
C HIS A 216 -11.50 1.79 43.65
N ARG A 217 -11.97 2.62 42.70
CA ARG A 217 -12.65 3.89 42.98
C ARG A 217 -14.18 3.83 42.94
N ALA A 218 -14.76 2.63 42.85
CA ALA A 218 -16.18 2.40 42.63
C ALA A 218 -17.12 3.14 43.62
N LYS A 219 -16.69 3.47 44.86
CA LYS A 219 -17.51 4.26 45.79
C LYS A 219 -17.75 5.72 45.35
N ARG A 220 -16.84 6.35 44.60
CA ARG A 220 -16.96 7.75 44.12
C ARG A 220 -17.58 7.87 42.72
N LEU A 221 -17.41 6.88 41.85
CA LEU A 221 -17.96 6.90 40.47
C LEU A 221 -19.41 6.42 40.35
N ARG A 222 -20.02 5.98 41.47
CA ARG A 222 -21.31 5.25 41.55
C ARG A 222 -22.59 6.05 41.33
N SER A 223 -22.51 7.33 40.93
CA SER A 223 -23.73 8.10 40.67
C SER A 223 -24.46 7.54 39.44
N ARG A 224 -25.80 7.54 39.44
CA ARG A 224 -26.59 7.05 38.29
C ARG A 224 -26.44 7.92 37.02
N LEU A 225 -25.79 9.08 37.12
CA LEU A 225 -25.67 10.08 36.06
C LEU A 225 -24.28 10.10 35.39
N THR A 226 -23.25 9.46 35.96
CA THR A 226 -21.85 9.57 35.49
C THR A 226 -21.56 8.88 34.16
N LEU A 227 -21.99 7.63 33.97
CA LEU A 227 -21.76 6.90 32.72
C LEU A 227 -22.57 7.47 31.54
N PRO A 228 -23.89 7.75 31.68
CA PRO A 228 -24.65 8.39 30.61
C PRO A 228 -24.09 9.76 30.22
N ALA A 229 -23.65 10.56 31.20
CA ALA A 229 -22.99 11.83 30.94
C ALA A 229 -21.65 11.65 30.22
N ALA A 230 -20.81 10.69 30.62
CA ALA A 230 -19.54 10.41 29.96
C ALA A 230 -19.73 9.92 28.51
N VAL A 231 -20.69 9.03 28.27
CA VAL A 231 -21.05 8.56 26.92
C VAL A 231 -21.57 9.73 26.07
N LEU A 232 -22.43 10.58 26.62
CA LEU A 232 -22.92 11.78 25.93
C LEU A 232 -21.76 12.73 25.58
N VAL A 233 -20.84 12.99 26.52
CA VAL A 233 -19.65 13.82 26.26
C VAL A 233 -18.78 13.21 25.17
N VAL A 234 -18.47 11.92 25.22
CA VAL A 234 -17.68 11.23 24.18
C VAL A 234 -18.38 11.29 22.83
N ALA A 235 -19.69 11.08 22.79
CA ALA A 235 -20.46 11.17 21.55
C ALA A 235 -20.45 12.59 20.96
N VAL A 236 -20.64 13.62 21.80
CA VAL A 236 -20.58 15.03 21.38
C VAL A 236 -19.17 15.38 20.87
N VAL A 237 -18.11 14.97 21.59
CA VAL A 237 -16.72 15.19 21.17
C VAL A 237 -16.41 14.42 19.88
N ALA A 238 -16.88 13.19 19.71
CA ALA A 238 -16.67 12.41 18.49
C ALA A 238 -17.37 13.02 17.27
N VAL A 239 -18.60 13.53 17.45
CA VAL A 239 -19.33 14.26 16.40
C VAL A 239 -18.58 15.54 16.04
N PHE A 240 -18.14 16.31 17.03
CA PHE A 240 -17.38 17.53 16.81
C PHE A 240 -16.03 17.24 16.12
N ALA A 241 -15.24 16.30 16.65
CA ALA A 241 -13.95 15.91 16.08
C ALA A 241 -14.10 15.32 14.67
N GLY A 242 -15.14 14.53 14.42
CA GLY A 242 -15.48 14.03 13.09
C GLY A 242 -15.84 15.16 12.11
N PHE A 243 -16.52 16.21 12.58
CA PHE A 243 -16.79 17.41 11.80
C PHE A 243 -15.51 18.19 11.48
N GLN A 244 -14.59 18.32 12.44
CA GLN A 244 -13.29 18.94 12.20
C GLN A 244 -12.46 18.13 11.18
N ALA A 245 -12.42 16.82 11.30
CA ALA A 245 -11.77 15.94 10.33
C ALA A 245 -12.41 16.05 8.93
N ARG A 246 -13.73 16.26 8.81
CA ARG A 246 -14.37 16.54 7.52
C ARG A 246 -13.94 17.86 6.88
N ARG A 247 -13.55 18.86 7.67
CA ARG A 247 -13.15 20.18 7.18
C ARG A 247 -11.65 20.34 6.94
N SER A 248 -10.81 19.50 7.56
CA SER A 248 -9.35 19.61 7.51
C SER A 248 -8.72 18.47 6.71
N GLN A 249 -8.02 18.81 5.62
CA GLN A 249 -7.16 17.89 4.87
C GLN A 249 -5.99 17.44 5.74
N THR A 250 -5.40 18.35 6.52
CA THR A 250 -4.25 18.05 7.38
C THR A 250 -4.60 17.00 8.44
N ILE A 251 -5.77 17.11 9.08
CA ILE A 251 -6.21 16.13 10.09
C ILE A 251 -6.52 14.78 9.45
N ARG A 252 -7.15 14.73 8.27
CA ARG A 252 -7.38 13.46 7.57
C ARG A 252 -6.09 12.78 7.16
N PHE A 253 -5.18 13.55 6.56
CA PHE A 253 -3.85 13.08 6.19
C PHE A 253 -3.14 12.52 7.43
N ALA A 254 -3.07 13.29 8.52
CA ALA A 254 -2.43 12.83 9.75
C ALA A 254 -3.11 11.60 10.35
N ALA A 255 -4.44 11.60 10.45
CA ALA A 255 -5.18 10.48 10.99
C ALA A 255 -5.00 9.20 10.17
N TRP A 256 -4.72 9.30 8.87
CA TRP A 256 -4.59 8.13 8.00
C TRP A 256 -3.15 7.67 7.77
N GLU A 257 -2.25 8.63 7.54
CA GLU A 257 -0.85 8.39 7.15
C GLU A 257 0.12 8.45 8.34
N ARG A 258 -0.32 8.98 9.49
CA ARG A 258 0.55 9.22 10.67
C ARG A 258 0.08 8.52 11.94
N THR A 259 -1.05 7.83 11.91
CA THR A 259 -1.54 7.05 13.05
C THR A 259 -1.72 5.59 12.67
N THR A 260 -1.70 4.72 13.66
CA THR A 260 -1.88 3.29 13.43
C THR A 260 -3.27 2.85 13.88
N ALA A 261 -3.57 3.00 15.17
CA ALA A 261 -4.81 2.49 15.74
C ALA A 261 -6.01 3.31 15.24
N THR A 262 -5.84 4.63 15.17
CA THR A 262 -6.86 5.55 14.69
C THR A 262 -7.15 5.32 13.20
N ALA A 263 -6.11 5.15 12.36
CA ALA A 263 -6.27 4.84 10.94
C ALA A 263 -7.06 3.53 10.70
N GLN A 264 -6.72 2.46 11.41
CA GLN A 264 -7.43 1.17 11.26
C GLN A 264 -8.91 1.27 11.63
N PHE A 265 -9.23 2.05 12.66
CA PHE A 265 -10.61 2.28 13.04
C PHE A 265 -11.34 3.16 12.00
N LEU A 266 -10.70 4.23 11.52
CA LEU A 266 -11.29 5.11 10.50
C LEU A 266 -11.52 4.39 9.16
N ARG A 267 -10.78 3.33 8.84
CA ARG A 267 -11.06 2.42 7.70
C ARG A 267 -12.42 1.74 7.79
N LEU A 268 -12.90 1.47 9.00
CA LEU A 268 -14.21 0.86 9.27
C LEU A 268 -15.31 1.91 9.44
N ALA A 269 -14.94 3.19 9.60
CA ALA A 269 -15.89 4.28 9.77
C ALA A 269 -16.63 4.60 8.46
N PRO A 270 -17.88 5.09 8.53
CA PRO A 270 -18.66 5.40 7.33
C PRO A 270 -17.99 6.46 6.45
N VAL A 271 -18.10 6.24 5.13
CA VAL A 271 -17.54 7.03 4.01
C VAL A 271 -17.77 8.55 4.11
N SER A 272 -18.72 9.01 4.94
CA SER A 272 -19.07 10.42 5.11
C SER A 272 -17.99 11.29 5.77
N LEU A 273 -16.87 10.73 6.26
CA LEU A 273 -15.69 11.49 6.68
C LEU A 273 -14.80 11.95 5.50
N ARG A 274 -15.14 11.57 4.26
CA ARG A 274 -14.38 11.89 3.04
C ARG A 274 -14.80 13.25 2.47
N SER A 275 -13.80 13.99 1.98
CA SER A 275 -13.91 15.39 1.58
C SER A 275 -15.01 15.68 0.56
N GLN A 276 -15.77 16.75 0.79
CA GLN A 276 -16.45 17.52 -0.25
C GLN A 276 -15.48 18.58 -0.78
N THR A 277 -14.58 18.18 -1.66
CA THR A 277 -13.92 19.14 -2.56
C THR A 277 -14.43 18.85 -3.96
N THR A 278 -15.68 19.26 -4.21
CA THR A 278 -16.12 19.56 -5.57
C THR A 278 -15.30 20.77 -6.00
N VAL A 279 -14.18 20.52 -6.67
CA VAL A 279 -13.51 21.57 -7.41
C VAL A 279 -14.40 21.84 -8.61
N ALA A 280 -15.24 22.87 -8.48
CA ALA A 280 -16.01 23.40 -9.60
C ALA A 280 -15.01 23.83 -10.67
N GLY A 281 -15.24 23.35 -11.90
CA GLY A 281 -14.40 23.63 -13.04
C GLY A 281 -14.58 25.07 -13.50
N GLU A 282 -13.62 25.92 -13.18
CA GLU A 282 -13.24 26.99 -14.09
C GLU A 282 -11.97 26.54 -14.80
N ARG A 283 -12.05 26.46 -16.14
CA ARG A 283 -10.90 26.21 -17.01
C ARG A 283 -9.85 27.27 -16.74
N LEU A 284 -8.59 26.87 -16.55
CA LEU A 284 -7.49 27.82 -16.54
C LEU A 284 -7.48 28.66 -17.82
N ALA A 285 -7.06 29.92 -17.63
CA ALA A 285 -7.17 31.05 -18.53
C ALA A 285 -6.68 30.78 -19.97
N ALA A 286 -7.18 31.61 -20.89
CA ALA A 286 -6.90 31.62 -22.32
C ALA A 286 -5.43 31.30 -22.68
N GLN A 287 -5.24 30.50 -23.74
CA GLN A 287 -3.95 30.31 -24.40
C GLN A 287 -3.32 31.68 -24.65
N VAL A 288 -2.27 32.00 -23.89
CA VAL A 288 -1.38 33.10 -24.22
C VAL A 288 -0.51 32.58 -25.36
N ASP A 289 -0.53 33.28 -26.51
CA ASP A 289 0.38 32.98 -27.62
C ASP A 289 1.82 33.26 -27.16
N LEU A 290 2.52 32.21 -26.75
CA LEU A 290 3.94 32.26 -26.41
C LEU A 290 4.77 32.13 -27.69
N PRO A 291 5.90 32.86 -27.82
CA PRO A 291 6.81 32.67 -28.95
C PRO A 291 7.34 31.22 -28.99
N PRO A 292 7.71 30.69 -30.17
CA PRO A 292 8.36 29.39 -30.29
C PRO A 292 9.56 29.26 -29.35
N LEU A 293 9.81 28.05 -28.84
CA LEU A 293 11.04 27.78 -28.09
C LEU A 293 12.27 27.92 -29.02
N PRO A 294 13.42 28.40 -28.51
CA PRO A 294 14.67 28.34 -29.27
C PRO A 294 15.03 26.88 -29.59
N LEU A 295 15.80 26.68 -30.66
CA LEU A 295 16.31 25.35 -30.99
C LEU A 295 17.32 24.89 -29.93
N GLY A 296 17.21 23.61 -29.55
CA GLY A 296 18.22 22.96 -28.73
C GLY A 296 19.52 22.67 -29.50
N PRO A 297 20.60 22.31 -28.79
CA PRO A 297 21.84 21.85 -29.42
C PRO A 297 21.59 20.53 -30.18
N ARG A 298 22.28 20.35 -31.31
CA ARG A 298 22.18 19.13 -32.14
C ARG A 298 23.54 18.48 -32.34
N ARG A 299 23.61 17.16 -32.17
CA ARG A 299 24.76 16.28 -32.33
C ARG A 299 24.31 15.01 -33.08
N PRO A 300 23.93 15.13 -34.36
CA PRO A 300 23.32 14.03 -35.13
C PRO A 300 24.27 12.85 -35.38
N GLU A 301 25.54 12.96 -35.01
CA GLU A 301 26.54 11.90 -35.17
C GLU A 301 27.03 11.35 -33.82
N ALA A 302 26.54 11.87 -32.69
CA ALA A 302 27.09 11.53 -31.39
C ALA A 302 26.68 10.14 -30.91
N ASP A 303 27.63 9.50 -30.23
CA ASP A 303 27.36 8.43 -29.28
C ASP A 303 26.56 8.98 -28.10
N VAL A 304 25.66 8.17 -27.54
CA VAL A 304 24.87 8.52 -26.36
C VAL A 304 25.01 7.43 -25.31
N VAL A 305 25.39 7.82 -24.11
CA VAL A 305 25.50 6.94 -22.95
C VAL A 305 24.56 7.46 -21.86
N VAL A 306 23.56 6.64 -21.51
CA VAL A 306 22.64 6.89 -20.38
C VAL A 306 23.07 6.01 -19.22
N ILE A 307 23.52 6.64 -18.15
CA ILE A 307 23.88 6.01 -16.89
C ILE A 307 22.73 6.22 -15.90
N THR A 308 22.22 5.14 -15.35
CA THR A 308 21.26 5.16 -14.23
C THR A 308 21.86 4.45 -13.05
N VAL A 309 21.67 5.00 -11.85
CA VAL A 309 22.11 4.42 -10.58
C VAL A 309 20.87 4.10 -9.76
N ASP A 310 20.73 2.84 -9.33
CA ASP A 310 19.56 2.37 -8.59
C ASP A 310 19.43 3.09 -7.23
N ALA A 311 18.22 3.57 -6.89
CA ALA A 311 17.92 4.16 -5.59
C ALA A 311 18.80 5.35 -5.15
N LEU A 312 19.55 6.00 -6.06
CA LEU A 312 20.42 7.14 -5.75
C LEU A 312 19.62 8.43 -5.54
N ARG A 313 19.63 8.94 -4.31
CA ARG A 313 19.00 10.21 -3.95
C ARG A 313 19.80 11.42 -4.45
N ALA A 314 19.11 12.46 -4.93
CA ALA A 314 19.75 13.72 -5.29
C ALA A 314 20.51 14.33 -4.11
N ASP A 315 19.92 14.36 -2.92
CA ASP A 315 20.50 14.98 -1.73
C ASP A 315 21.69 14.21 -1.12
N HIS A 316 22.08 13.06 -1.70
CA HIS A 316 23.32 12.32 -1.39
C HIS A 316 24.44 12.49 -2.43
N VAL A 317 24.22 13.35 -3.45
CA VAL A 317 25.24 13.72 -4.45
C VAL A 317 25.83 15.08 -4.10
N GLY A 318 27.15 15.20 -4.09
CA GLY A 318 27.87 16.43 -3.73
C GLY A 318 27.44 17.64 -4.56
N ALA A 319 27.35 17.47 -5.88
CA ALA A 319 26.84 18.47 -6.81
C ALA A 319 25.35 18.84 -6.60
N PHE A 320 24.60 18.17 -5.73
CA PHE A 320 23.21 18.49 -5.42
C PHE A 320 23.04 18.95 -3.96
N GLY A 321 24.15 19.20 -3.26
CA GLY A 321 24.15 19.78 -1.91
C GLY A 321 24.54 18.82 -0.79
N TYR A 322 24.98 17.60 -1.12
CA TYR A 322 25.46 16.69 -0.09
C TYR A 322 26.79 17.16 0.49
N THR A 323 26.78 17.55 1.75
CA THR A 323 27.96 18.13 2.44
C THR A 323 28.52 17.24 3.55
N ARG A 324 27.81 16.16 3.90
CA ARG A 324 28.24 15.27 4.99
C ARG A 324 29.53 14.54 4.66
N ARG A 325 29.70 14.09 3.40
CA ARG A 325 30.88 13.36 2.89
C ARG A 325 31.06 13.59 1.39
N ALA A 326 32.28 13.34 0.89
CA ALA A 326 32.56 13.29 -0.55
C ALA A 326 32.29 11.88 -1.08
N THR A 327 31.02 11.55 -1.32
CA THR A 327 30.57 10.26 -1.88
C THR A 327 30.67 10.22 -3.40
N THR A 328 30.63 11.36 -4.09
CA THR A 328 30.47 11.41 -5.54
C THR A 328 31.48 12.28 -6.31
N PRO A 329 32.80 12.25 -6.01
CA PRO A 329 33.78 13.15 -6.66
C PRO A 329 33.88 13.02 -8.19
N HIS A 330 33.51 11.88 -8.79
CA HIS A 330 33.52 11.72 -10.24
C HIS A 330 32.25 12.28 -10.90
N ILE A 331 31.08 12.02 -10.32
CA ILE A 331 29.80 12.62 -10.72
C ILE A 331 29.86 14.15 -10.52
N ASP A 332 30.48 14.65 -9.46
CA ASP A 332 30.63 16.09 -9.21
C ASP A 332 31.48 16.76 -10.30
N ARG A 333 32.54 16.09 -10.77
CA ARG A 333 33.34 16.53 -11.91
C ARG A 333 32.54 16.51 -13.22
N LEU A 334 31.69 15.50 -13.41
CA LEU A 334 30.77 15.47 -14.55
C LEU A 334 29.79 16.65 -14.48
N ALA A 335 29.21 16.91 -13.31
CA ALA A 335 28.25 17.99 -13.08
C ALA A 335 28.86 19.37 -13.40
N ALA A 336 30.13 19.59 -13.04
CA ALA A 336 30.84 20.84 -13.30
C ALA A 336 30.98 21.19 -14.80
N ARG A 337 30.83 20.21 -15.70
CA ARG A 337 30.87 20.37 -17.16
C ARG A 337 29.54 20.03 -17.85
N SER A 338 28.47 19.83 -17.09
CA SER A 338 27.15 19.42 -17.60
C SER A 338 26.11 20.51 -17.42
N VAL A 339 24.98 20.36 -18.11
CA VAL A 339 23.73 20.98 -17.68
C VAL A 339 23.16 20.14 -16.54
N ARG A 340 23.06 20.74 -15.34
CA ARG A 340 22.50 20.12 -14.14
C ARG A 340 21.05 20.53 -13.97
N PHE A 341 20.15 19.56 -13.97
CA PHE A 341 18.74 19.78 -13.62
C PHE A 341 18.58 19.47 -12.14
N SER A 342 18.47 20.50 -11.30
CA SER A 342 18.53 20.31 -9.84
C SER A 342 17.26 19.69 -9.26
N ARG A 343 16.19 19.57 -10.06
CA ARG A 343 14.87 19.09 -9.62
C ARG A 343 14.27 18.10 -10.63
N ALA A 344 14.92 16.96 -10.78
CA ALA A 344 14.44 15.87 -11.62
C ALA A 344 13.66 14.85 -10.80
N TYR A 345 12.51 14.42 -11.33
CA TYR A 345 11.61 13.50 -10.62
C TYR A 345 11.41 12.19 -11.39
N ALA A 346 11.54 11.09 -10.66
CA ALA A 346 11.17 9.75 -11.10
C ALA A 346 9.64 9.58 -11.16
N GLN A 347 9.15 8.83 -12.14
CA GLN A 347 7.70 8.64 -12.34
C GLN A 347 7.07 7.70 -11.30
N ALA A 348 7.90 6.88 -10.65
CA ALA A 348 7.51 6.01 -9.55
C ALA A 348 8.73 5.72 -8.67
N PRO A 349 8.54 5.44 -7.36
CA PRO A 349 9.60 5.05 -6.45
C PRO A 349 10.00 3.56 -6.62
N HIS A 350 10.04 3.06 -7.85
CA HIS A 350 10.37 1.67 -8.19
C HIS A 350 11.10 1.58 -9.53
N THR A 351 12.18 0.78 -9.59
CA THR A 351 13.00 0.55 -10.79
C THR A 351 12.17 0.22 -12.02
N SER A 352 11.30 -0.79 -11.94
CA SER A 352 10.55 -1.31 -13.09
C SER A 352 9.72 -0.23 -13.79
N PHE A 353 9.01 0.56 -12.99
CA PHE A 353 8.10 1.57 -13.49
C PHE A 353 8.82 2.84 -13.93
N SER A 354 9.86 3.23 -13.19
CA SER A 354 10.65 4.41 -13.51
C SER A 354 11.46 4.21 -14.79
N VAL A 355 12.18 3.08 -14.91
CA VAL A 355 12.95 2.73 -16.11
C VAL A 355 12.06 2.59 -17.34
N ALA A 356 10.93 1.88 -17.23
CA ALA A 356 10.00 1.76 -18.36
C ALA A 356 9.46 3.12 -18.79
N SER A 357 9.21 4.03 -17.85
CA SER A 357 8.77 5.39 -18.17
C SER A 357 9.87 6.18 -18.89
N MET A 358 11.09 6.18 -18.32
CA MET A 358 12.27 6.83 -18.89
C MET A 358 12.54 6.35 -20.32
N LEU A 359 12.61 5.03 -20.54
CA LEU A 359 12.99 4.45 -21.84
C LEU A 359 11.89 4.60 -22.91
N THR A 360 10.63 4.78 -22.53
CA THR A 360 9.52 4.98 -23.48
C THR A 360 9.13 6.45 -23.66
N GLY A 361 9.60 7.33 -22.78
CA GLY A 361 9.16 8.73 -22.71
C GLY A 361 7.68 8.87 -22.37
N LYS A 362 7.12 7.93 -21.59
CA LYS A 362 5.70 7.86 -21.24
C LYS A 362 5.49 7.57 -19.76
N TYR A 363 4.32 7.95 -19.23
CA TYR A 363 3.93 7.64 -17.86
C TYR A 363 3.47 6.19 -17.72
N PHE A 364 4.43 5.27 -17.72
CA PHE A 364 4.16 3.84 -17.78
C PHE A 364 3.33 3.31 -16.59
N PRO A 365 3.50 3.76 -15.33
CA PRO A 365 2.61 3.39 -14.23
C PRO A 365 1.11 3.58 -14.53
N THR A 366 0.76 4.73 -15.13
CA THR A 366 -0.61 5.06 -15.51
C THR A 366 -1.08 4.19 -16.67
N LEU A 367 -0.23 4.03 -17.69
CA LEU A 367 -0.55 3.26 -18.89
C LEU A 367 -0.69 1.76 -18.60
N ALA A 368 0.16 1.20 -17.75
CA ALA A 368 0.09 -0.18 -17.31
C ALA A 368 -1.23 -0.52 -16.58
N ARG A 369 -1.95 0.49 -16.06
CA ARG A 369 -3.29 0.33 -15.48
C ARG A 369 -4.40 0.52 -16.50
N LEU A 370 -4.24 1.47 -17.41
CA LEU A 370 -5.28 1.85 -18.37
C LEU A 370 -5.30 0.98 -19.64
N ALA A 371 -4.14 0.50 -20.06
CA ALA A 371 -3.91 -0.29 -21.27
C ALA A 371 -2.78 -1.33 -21.04
N PRO A 372 -2.96 -2.33 -20.15
CA PRO A 372 -1.91 -3.29 -19.78
C PRO A 372 -1.39 -4.15 -20.94
N ALA A 373 -2.17 -4.31 -22.01
CA ALA A 373 -1.78 -5.08 -23.19
C ALA A 373 -1.01 -4.26 -24.24
N GLU A 374 -0.89 -2.93 -24.06
CA GLU A 374 -0.15 -2.10 -24.98
C GLU A 374 1.36 -2.16 -24.72
N VAL A 375 2.09 -2.35 -25.82
CA VAL A 375 3.54 -2.18 -25.86
C VAL A 375 3.81 -0.82 -26.50
N HIS A 376 4.67 -0.04 -25.87
CA HIS A 376 5.11 1.26 -26.39
C HIS A 376 6.55 1.14 -26.83
N ASP A 377 6.89 1.76 -27.96
CA ASP A 377 8.24 1.69 -28.49
C ASP A 377 9.24 2.33 -27.52
N PRO A 378 10.18 1.55 -26.95
CA PRO A 378 11.27 2.12 -26.19
C PRO A 378 12.23 2.85 -27.14
N ILE A 379 13.04 3.75 -26.59
CA ILE A 379 14.03 4.54 -27.35
C ILE A 379 14.95 3.67 -28.21
N ALA A 380 15.31 2.46 -27.74
CA ALA A 380 16.13 1.54 -28.51
C ALA A 380 15.46 1.14 -29.84
N SER A 381 14.15 0.91 -29.84
CA SER A 381 13.41 0.64 -31.08
C SER A 381 13.41 1.82 -32.03
N VAL A 382 13.27 3.04 -31.52
CA VAL A 382 13.30 4.27 -32.33
C VAL A 382 14.69 4.45 -32.95
N LEU A 383 15.74 4.40 -32.14
CA LEU A 383 17.12 4.67 -32.56
C LEU A 383 17.65 3.67 -33.60
N ARG A 384 17.21 2.41 -33.55
CA ARG A 384 17.56 1.40 -34.57
C ARG A 384 17.07 1.77 -35.97
N GLN A 385 15.91 2.44 -36.07
CA GLN A 385 15.39 2.91 -37.35
C GLN A 385 16.29 3.98 -37.98
N TYR A 386 17.10 4.65 -37.16
CA TYR A 386 18.04 5.69 -37.57
C TYR A 386 19.50 5.21 -37.55
N THR A 387 19.76 3.90 -37.49
CA THR A 387 21.09 3.25 -37.58
C THR A 387 22.01 3.35 -36.36
N TRP A 388 21.51 3.77 -35.19
CA TRP A 388 22.27 3.64 -33.94
C TRP A 388 22.28 2.19 -33.49
N ARG A 389 23.46 1.69 -33.14
CA ARG A 389 23.59 0.41 -32.43
C ARG A 389 23.17 0.58 -30.99
N THR A 390 22.30 -0.29 -30.52
CA THR A 390 21.69 -0.17 -29.19
C THR A 390 22.17 -1.25 -28.24
N ALA A 391 22.65 -0.85 -27.06
CA ALA A 391 23.14 -1.76 -26.03
C ALA A 391 22.53 -1.45 -24.65
N GLY A 392 22.12 -2.50 -23.93
CA GLY A 392 21.58 -2.41 -22.58
C GLY A 392 22.35 -3.30 -21.61
N PHE A 393 22.77 -2.73 -20.48
CA PHE A 393 23.47 -3.44 -19.41
C PHE A 393 22.75 -3.17 -18.10
N TYR A 394 21.99 -4.14 -17.60
CA TYR A 394 21.11 -3.97 -16.45
C TYR A 394 20.85 -5.29 -15.71
N PRO A 395 20.58 -5.27 -14.39
CA PRO A 395 20.29 -6.47 -13.61
C PRO A 395 18.84 -6.95 -13.83
N PRO A 396 18.54 -8.22 -13.47
CA PRO A 396 17.17 -8.73 -13.46
C PRO A 396 16.16 -7.98 -12.58
N ALA A 397 16.62 -7.21 -11.60
CA ALA A 397 15.79 -6.41 -10.70
C ALA A 397 14.84 -5.45 -11.45
N VAL A 398 15.21 -5.00 -12.66
CA VAL A 398 14.39 -4.12 -13.51
C VAL A 398 12.99 -4.69 -13.78
N PHE A 399 12.79 -6.02 -13.74
CA PHE A 399 11.49 -6.64 -13.95
C PHE A 399 10.90 -7.31 -12.71
N PHE A 400 11.40 -7.00 -11.50
CA PHE A 400 10.95 -7.65 -10.28
C PHE A 400 9.55 -7.22 -9.85
N VAL A 401 9.27 -5.91 -9.85
CA VAL A 401 7.97 -5.36 -9.44
C VAL A 401 6.99 -5.45 -10.62
N ASP A 402 5.81 -6.02 -10.36
CA ASP A 402 4.73 -6.14 -11.36
C ASP A 402 5.18 -6.76 -12.70
N ALA A 403 6.06 -7.77 -12.65
CA ALA A 403 6.69 -8.42 -13.81
C ALA A 403 5.72 -8.74 -14.98
N GLN A 404 4.48 -9.11 -14.67
CA GLN A 404 3.43 -9.38 -15.67
C GLN A 404 3.13 -8.15 -16.54
N LYS A 405 3.06 -6.96 -15.95
CA LYS A 405 2.79 -5.70 -16.66
C LYS A 405 3.96 -5.27 -17.54
N LEU A 406 5.18 -5.73 -17.23
CA LEU A 406 6.39 -5.46 -18.00
C LEU A 406 6.82 -6.63 -18.88
N LYS A 407 6.02 -7.70 -18.98
CA LYS A 407 6.44 -8.94 -19.65
C LYS A 407 6.92 -8.70 -21.08
N ALA A 408 6.22 -7.87 -21.85
CA ALA A 408 6.63 -7.56 -23.22
C ALA A 408 8.02 -6.89 -23.29
N TYR A 409 8.36 -6.05 -22.31
CA TYR A 409 9.68 -5.44 -22.23
C TYR A 409 10.74 -6.40 -21.68
N ALA A 410 10.37 -7.30 -20.79
CA ALA A 410 11.25 -8.37 -20.31
C ALA A 410 11.62 -9.32 -21.45
N ASP A 411 10.63 -9.80 -22.20
CA ASP A 411 10.83 -10.74 -23.31
C ASP A 411 11.62 -10.10 -24.47
N SER A 412 11.38 -8.82 -24.75
CA SER A 412 12.10 -8.09 -25.80
C SER A 412 13.39 -7.43 -25.31
N HIS A 413 13.70 -7.49 -24.02
CA HIS A 413 14.77 -6.73 -23.37
C HIS A 413 14.77 -5.24 -23.75
N PHE A 414 13.61 -4.57 -23.63
CA PHE A 414 13.38 -3.20 -24.11
C PHE A 414 13.86 -2.97 -25.57
N SER A 415 13.86 -4.02 -26.38
CA SER A 415 14.25 -3.98 -27.78
C SER A 415 15.71 -3.57 -28.05
N PHE A 416 16.61 -3.69 -27.08
CA PHE A 416 18.04 -3.51 -27.31
C PHE A 416 18.62 -4.63 -28.20
N GLU A 417 19.59 -4.32 -29.06
CA GLU A 417 20.27 -5.32 -29.90
C GLU A 417 21.30 -6.12 -29.12
N TYR A 418 22.07 -5.45 -28.26
CA TYR A 418 23.07 -6.05 -27.39
C TYR A 418 22.60 -5.96 -25.95
N VAL A 419 22.53 -7.08 -25.24
CA VAL A 419 22.01 -7.12 -23.87
C VAL A 419 22.93 -7.92 -22.96
N LYS A 420 23.27 -7.31 -21.83
CA LYS A 420 23.81 -8.01 -20.64
C LYS A 420 22.81 -7.87 -19.51
N PHE A 421 22.22 -9.00 -19.13
CA PHE A 421 21.11 -9.09 -18.19
C PHE A 421 21.49 -9.96 -16.99
N GLU A 422 22.20 -9.38 -16.03
CA GLU A 422 22.82 -10.11 -14.93
C GLU A 422 23.15 -9.21 -13.73
N TYR A 423 23.15 -9.78 -12.53
CA TYR A 423 23.60 -9.10 -11.31
C TYR A 423 25.12 -9.04 -11.29
N LEU A 424 25.66 -7.82 -11.32
CA LEU A 424 27.09 -7.56 -11.26
C LEU A 424 27.32 -6.30 -10.42
N ASP A 425 28.47 -6.30 -9.75
CA ASP A 425 28.97 -5.08 -9.12
C ASP A 425 29.36 -4.02 -10.17
N ALA A 426 29.43 -2.77 -9.73
CA ALA A 426 29.70 -1.61 -10.57
C ALA A 426 30.99 -1.75 -11.40
N ASN A 427 32.06 -2.34 -10.84
CA ASN A 427 33.32 -2.50 -11.56
C ASN A 427 33.18 -3.51 -12.70
N LYS A 428 32.63 -4.69 -12.44
CA LYS A 428 32.39 -5.68 -13.50
C LYS A 428 31.42 -5.16 -14.55
N ARG A 429 30.42 -4.38 -14.14
CA ARG A 429 29.49 -3.74 -15.09
C ARG A 429 30.23 -2.79 -16.04
N VAL A 430 31.16 -1.99 -15.54
CA VAL A 430 32.00 -1.12 -16.38
C VAL A 430 32.92 -1.93 -17.29
N ASP A 431 33.50 -3.04 -16.81
CA ASP A 431 34.33 -3.91 -17.64
C ASP A 431 33.54 -4.47 -18.84
N GLN A 432 32.27 -4.84 -18.64
CA GLN A 432 31.39 -5.29 -19.73
C GLN A 432 31.11 -4.22 -20.77
N VAL A 433 30.89 -2.97 -20.32
CA VAL A 433 30.61 -1.84 -21.21
C VAL A 433 31.84 -1.49 -22.04
N ILE A 434 33.01 -1.46 -21.40
CA ILE A 434 34.30 -1.25 -22.09
C ILE A 434 34.54 -2.37 -23.11
N HIS A 435 34.35 -3.63 -22.71
CA HIS A 435 34.51 -4.77 -23.59
C HIS A 435 33.61 -4.66 -24.83
N TYR A 436 32.33 -4.28 -24.67
CA TYR A 436 31.42 -4.04 -25.80
C TYR A 436 31.97 -2.99 -26.78
N TYR A 437 32.47 -1.86 -26.29
CA TYR A 437 33.01 -0.82 -27.16
C TYR A 437 34.31 -1.23 -27.87
N GLU A 438 35.13 -2.06 -27.23
CA GLU A 438 36.36 -2.61 -27.80
C GLU A 438 36.10 -3.70 -28.85
N THR A 439 35.06 -4.53 -28.67
CA THR A 439 34.74 -5.62 -29.59
C THR A 439 33.83 -5.18 -30.74
N GLU A 440 32.70 -4.54 -30.43
CA GLU A 440 31.67 -4.20 -31.42
C GLU A 440 32.04 -2.96 -32.23
N LYS A 441 32.84 -2.06 -31.65
CA LYS A 441 33.31 -0.79 -32.24
C LYS A 441 32.21 -0.06 -33.04
N PRO A 442 31.03 0.18 -32.45
CA PRO A 442 29.93 0.83 -33.16
C PRO A 442 30.35 2.25 -33.62
N LYS A 443 29.90 2.66 -34.81
CA LYS A 443 30.14 4.01 -35.32
C LYS A 443 29.23 5.05 -34.67
N ARG A 444 27.99 4.67 -34.38
CA ARG A 444 26.99 5.42 -33.63
C ARG A 444 26.31 4.47 -32.66
N SER A 445 26.34 4.81 -31.38
CA SER A 445 25.86 3.94 -30.32
C SER A 445 24.94 4.65 -29.35
N PHE A 446 23.94 3.92 -28.88
CA PHE A 446 23.15 4.27 -27.71
C PHE A 446 23.31 3.15 -26.69
N ALA A 447 23.94 3.46 -25.56
CA ALA A 447 24.14 2.52 -24.47
C ALA A 447 23.38 2.97 -23.23
N TRP A 448 22.55 2.09 -22.66
CA TRP A 448 21.97 2.27 -21.34
C TRP A 448 22.65 1.35 -20.33
N ILE A 449 23.19 1.93 -19.26
CA ILE A 449 23.90 1.25 -18.18
C ILE A 449 23.17 1.52 -16.88
N HIS A 450 22.71 0.47 -16.21
CA HIS A 450 22.03 0.57 -14.92
C HIS A 450 22.84 -0.09 -13.80
N PHE A 451 23.43 0.73 -12.93
CA PHE A 451 24.14 0.27 -11.73
C PHE A 451 23.15 -0.15 -10.67
N PHE A 452 23.45 -1.24 -9.96
CA PHE A 452 22.55 -1.81 -8.95
C PHE A 452 22.82 -1.23 -7.56
N GLU A 453 24.01 -0.72 -7.31
CA GLU A 453 24.32 0.06 -6.12
C GLU A 453 23.66 1.44 -6.19
N PRO A 454 23.20 2.06 -5.08
CA PRO A 454 23.12 1.54 -3.71
C PRO A 454 21.81 0.83 -3.31
N HIS A 455 21.36 -0.21 -4.03
CA HIS A 455 20.17 -1.00 -3.64
C HIS A 455 20.37 -1.80 -2.34
N GLU A 456 19.31 -2.05 -1.57
CA GLU A 456 19.39 -2.86 -0.35
C GLU A 456 19.58 -4.37 -0.66
N PRO A 457 20.36 -5.14 0.13
CA PRO A 457 21.09 -4.74 1.34
C PRO A 457 22.38 -3.98 1.03
N TYR A 458 22.54 -2.79 1.63
CA TYR A 458 23.73 -1.96 1.44
C TYR A 458 25.00 -2.63 1.96
N VAL A 459 26.05 -2.68 1.15
CA VAL A 459 27.33 -3.29 1.52
C VAL A 459 28.34 -2.20 1.87
N ALA A 460 29.07 -2.41 2.97
CA ALA A 460 30.22 -1.56 3.27
C ALA A 460 31.41 -2.00 2.42
N HIS A 461 31.97 -1.07 1.65
CA HIS A 461 33.17 -1.30 0.85
C HIS A 461 34.41 -0.88 1.64
N PRO A 462 35.44 -1.74 1.79
CA PRO A 462 36.64 -1.41 2.54
C PRO A 462 37.38 -0.15 2.07
N GLU A 463 37.26 0.18 0.78
CA GLU A 463 37.83 1.39 0.17
C GLU A 463 37.12 2.67 0.64
N PHE A 464 35.88 2.56 1.13
CA PHE A 464 35.02 3.67 1.53
C PHE A 464 34.45 3.47 2.96
N PRO A 465 35.30 3.46 4.01
CA PRO A 465 34.90 3.05 5.36
C PRO A 465 34.15 4.14 6.12
N PHE A 466 32.93 4.48 5.68
CA PHE A 466 32.16 5.58 6.27
C PHE A 466 31.49 5.24 7.60
N GLY A 467 31.25 3.96 7.88
CA GLY A 467 30.62 3.52 9.13
C GLY A 467 29.83 2.23 8.96
N GLN A 468 29.00 1.92 9.96
CA GLN A 468 28.18 0.70 9.99
C GLN A 468 26.68 0.98 10.05
N SER A 469 26.27 2.25 10.15
CA SER A 469 24.86 2.60 10.02
C SER A 469 24.40 2.37 8.58
N ASP A 470 23.11 2.11 8.37
CA ASP A 470 22.58 1.89 7.02
C ASP A 470 22.85 3.07 6.08
N MET A 471 22.73 4.32 6.57
CA MET A 471 23.10 5.51 5.80
C MET A 471 24.60 5.54 5.45
N ASP A 472 25.49 5.13 6.37
CA ASP A 472 26.93 5.10 6.06
C ASP A 472 27.27 3.99 5.05
N ARG A 473 26.54 2.86 5.06
CA ARG A 473 26.70 1.78 4.06
C ARG A 473 26.13 2.19 2.71
N TYR A 474 24.99 2.87 2.70
CA TYR A 474 24.41 3.49 1.51
C TYR A 474 25.38 4.49 0.88
N ASP A 475 25.96 5.40 1.67
CA ASP A 475 27.02 6.30 1.20
C ASP A 475 28.26 5.55 0.66
N SER A 476 28.61 4.42 1.27
CA SER A 476 29.74 3.58 0.85
C SER A 476 29.50 2.92 -0.50
N GLU A 477 28.28 2.43 -0.75
CA GLU A 477 27.84 1.92 -2.05
C GLU A 477 27.86 3.00 -3.11
N ILE A 478 27.37 4.21 -2.79
CA ILE A 478 27.42 5.37 -3.71
C ILE A 478 28.87 5.67 -4.12
N ALA A 479 29.80 5.70 -3.17
CA ALA A 479 31.21 5.98 -3.47
C ALA A 479 31.87 4.87 -4.31
N PHE A 480 31.48 3.62 -4.09
CA PHE A 480 31.92 2.50 -4.90
C PHE A 480 31.40 2.61 -6.35
N ALA A 481 30.12 2.92 -6.53
CA ALA A 481 29.52 3.16 -7.84
C ALA A 481 30.14 4.38 -8.54
N ASP A 482 30.35 5.50 -7.83
CA ASP A 482 30.97 6.72 -8.35
C ASP A 482 32.40 6.46 -8.88
N ALA A 483 33.21 5.67 -8.18
CA ALA A 483 34.54 5.30 -8.63
C ALA A 483 34.52 4.49 -9.94
N ALA A 484 33.60 3.54 -10.06
CA ALA A 484 33.40 2.76 -11.28
C ALA A 484 32.90 3.66 -12.43
N ILE A 485 31.92 4.52 -12.17
CA ILE A 485 31.43 5.54 -13.12
C ILE A 485 32.58 6.44 -13.58
N GLY A 486 33.45 6.85 -12.66
CA GLY A 486 34.66 7.62 -12.96
C GLY A 486 35.56 6.96 -14.00
N ARG A 487 35.76 5.64 -13.89
CA ARG A 487 36.52 4.84 -14.86
C ARG A 487 35.83 4.77 -16.23
N LEU A 488 34.51 4.60 -16.25
CA LEU A 488 33.74 4.63 -17.50
C LEU A 488 33.81 6.01 -18.17
N LEU A 489 33.66 7.10 -17.40
CA LEU A 489 33.75 8.46 -17.92
C LEU A 489 35.13 8.78 -18.49
N ALA A 490 36.21 8.27 -17.87
CA ALA A 490 37.56 8.40 -18.40
C ALA A 490 37.71 7.65 -19.73
N TYR A 491 37.24 6.41 -19.82
CA TYR A 491 37.24 5.64 -21.07
C TYR A 491 36.48 6.36 -22.20
N LEU A 492 35.27 6.86 -21.92
CA LEU A 492 34.47 7.58 -22.92
C LEU A 492 35.16 8.86 -23.37
N HIS A 493 35.81 9.59 -22.45
CA HIS A 493 36.57 10.79 -22.80
C HIS A 493 37.73 10.50 -23.75
N ASP A 494 38.50 9.46 -23.46
CA ASP A 494 39.72 9.15 -24.21
C ASP A 494 39.45 8.39 -25.52
N GLN A 495 38.52 7.44 -25.49
CA GLN A 495 38.29 6.49 -26.59
C GLN A 495 37.07 6.83 -27.44
N ARG A 496 36.11 7.61 -26.91
CA ARG A 496 34.87 7.99 -27.61
C ARG A 496 34.56 9.50 -27.49
N PRO A 497 35.51 10.37 -27.89
CA PRO A 497 35.34 11.82 -27.76
C PRO A 497 34.09 12.30 -28.51
N GLY A 498 33.35 13.23 -27.90
CA GLY A 498 32.09 13.72 -28.46
C GLY A 498 30.85 12.92 -28.05
N THR A 499 30.98 11.95 -27.14
CA THR A 499 29.84 11.24 -26.55
C THR A 499 28.98 12.19 -25.70
N ILE A 500 27.67 12.12 -25.88
CA ILE A 500 26.69 12.69 -24.95
C ILE A 500 26.56 11.75 -23.75
N VAL A 501 26.76 12.27 -22.55
CA VAL A 501 26.60 11.49 -21.31
C VAL A 501 25.42 12.03 -20.52
N ILE A 502 24.45 11.17 -20.23
CA ILE A 502 23.33 11.47 -19.35
C ILE A 502 23.50 10.61 -18.10
N LEU A 503 23.49 11.24 -16.93
CA LEU A 503 23.52 10.53 -15.64
C LEU A 503 22.27 10.86 -14.85
N ALA A 504 21.56 9.83 -14.42
CA ALA A 504 20.38 9.93 -13.58
C ALA A 504 20.34 8.83 -12.51
N ALA A 505 19.34 8.88 -11.63
CA ALA A 505 18.89 7.73 -10.87
C ALA A 505 17.47 7.34 -11.32
N ASP A 506 17.09 6.09 -11.12
CA ASP A 506 15.74 5.63 -11.41
C ASP A 506 14.75 6.03 -10.30
N HIS A 507 15.16 6.01 -9.04
CA HIS A 507 14.43 6.53 -7.88
C HIS A 507 15.42 6.80 -6.72
N GLY A 508 14.90 7.18 -5.55
CA GLY A 508 15.66 7.36 -4.31
C GLY A 508 15.32 6.31 -3.24
N GLU A 509 15.55 6.65 -1.97
CA GLU A 509 15.44 5.78 -0.81
C GLU A 509 15.02 6.55 0.47
N GLU A 510 14.10 6.00 1.28
CA GLU A 510 13.70 6.60 2.58
C GLU A 510 14.45 5.96 3.77
N PHE A 511 14.91 6.79 4.71
CA PHE A 511 15.58 6.44 5.98
C PHE A 511 14.80 6.98 7.20
N ASP A 512 13.50 6.67 7.27
CA ASP A 512 12.57 7.05 8.35
C ASP A 512 12.15 8.54 8.41
N GLU A 513 12.52 9.38 7.45
CA GLU A 513 12.20 10.82 7.43
C GLU A 513 10.69 11.08 7.54
N HIS A 514 9.87 10.25 6.89
CA HIS A 514 8.42 10.27 7.03
C HIS A 514 7.88 8.99 7.67
N GLY A 515 8.73 8.16 8.29
CA GLY A 515 8.34 6.91 8.95
C GLY A 515 8.16 5.72 8.01
N GLY A 516 8.54 5.85 6.74
CA GLY A 516 8.83 4.73 5.85
C GLY A 516 10.32 4.41 5.84
N ARG A 517 10.67 3.25 5.28
CA ARG A 517 12.06 2.85 5.05
C ARG A 517 12.11 2.10 3.75
N TYR A 518 13.23 2.22 3.04
CA TYR A 518 13.39 1.79 1.67
C TYR A 518 12.53 2.62 0.71
N HIS A 519 12.26 2.09 -0.48
CA HIS A 519 11.49 2.74 -1.53
C HIS A 519 10.17 2.02 -1.80
N GLY A 520 9.45 2.48 -2.82
CA GLY A 520 8.23 1.82 -3.29
C GLY A 520 6.95 2.09 -2.51
N SER A 521 6.93 3.09 -1.64
CA SER A 521 5.80 3.28 -0.70
C SER A 521 5.30 4.72 -0.59
N THR A 522 6.10 5.71 -0.97
CA THR A 522 5.74 7.14 -0.84
C THR A 522 6.15 7.94 -2.06
N LEU A 523 5.76 9.22 -2.08
CA LEU A 523 6.12 10.17 -3.14
C LEU A 523 6.83 11.40 -2.56
N PHE A 524 7.48 11.25 -1.40
CA PHE A 524 8.36 12.27 -0.83
C PHE A 524 9.69 12.32 -1.58
N ASP A 525 10.37 13.45 -1.57
CA ASP A 525 11.55 13.72 -2.38
C ASP A 525 12.65 12.68 -2.14
N GLU A 526 12.76 12.13 -0.92
CA GLU A 526 13.70 11.04 -0.61
C GLU A 526 13.55 9.84 -1.55
N GLN A 527 12.35 9.50 -2.03
CA GLN A 527 12.13 8.36 -2.92
C GLN A 527 12.04 8.71 -4.41
N ILE A 528 11.84 9.97 -4.80
CA ILE A 528 11.56 10.33 -6.20
C ILE A 528 12.35 11.52 -6.75
N HIS A 529 13.01 12.33 -5.91
CA HIS A 529 13.89 13.40 -6.36
C HIS A 529 15.29 12.83 -6.62
N VAL A 530 15.66 12.77 -7.90
CA VAL A 530 16.85 12.07 -8.39
C VAL A 530 17.84 13.06 -9.02
N PRO A 531 19.15 12.76 -9.03
CA PRO A 531 20.10 13.56 -9.78
C PRO A 531 19.80 13.44 -11.28
N LEU A 532 19.97 14.53 -12.04
CA LEU A 532 19.98 14.51 -13.50
C LEU A 532 21.05 15.47 -14.05
N LEU A 533 22.00 14.91 -14.79
CA LEU A 533 23.07 15.61 -15.48
C LEU A 533 23.04 15.26 -16.97
N ILE A 534 23.12 16.28 -17.83
CA ILE A 534 23.26 16.08 -19.27
C ILE A 534 24.53 16.81 -19.74
N SER A 535 25.55 16.02 -20.08
CA SER A 535 26.81 16.47 -20.65
C SER A 535 26.75 16.36 -22.17
N VAL A 536 26.62 17.49 -22.86
CA VAL A 536 26.66 17.56 -24.33
C VAL A 536 27.95 18.26 -24.75
N PRO A 537 28.74 17.72 -25.69
CA PRO A 537 29.94 18.39 -26.19
C PRO A 537 29.62 19.81 -26.68
N ASP A 538 30.48 20.77 -26.37
CA ASP A 538 30.34 22.20 -26.73
C ASP A 538 29.10 22.92 -26.20
N VAL A 539 28.38 22.34 -25.23
CA VAL A 539 27.33 23.02 -24.48
C VAL A 539 27.90 23.47 -23.14
N PRO A 540 27.83 24.77 -22.79
CA PRO A 540 28.40 25.26 -21.54
C PRO A 540 27.62 24.73 -20.32
N PRO A 541 28.32 24.46 -19.20
CA PRO A 541 27.67 24.01 -17.99
C PRO A 541 26.73 25.07 -17.42
N ARG A 542 25.59 24.63 -16.87
CA ARG A 542 24.65 25.50 -16.17
C ARG A 542 23.71 24.71 -15.27
N THR A 543 23.01 25.40 -14.38
CA THR A 543 21.94 24.80 -13.57
C THR A 543 20.58 25.27 -14.07
N ILE A 544 19.64 24.33 -14.19
CA ILE A 544 18.22 24.58 -14.40
C ILE A 544 17.51 24.09 -13.13
N ASP A 545 16.79 25.00 -12.48
CA ASP A 545 16.22 24.83 -11.14
C ASP A 545 14.71 24.58 -11.15
N LYS A 546 14.14 24.31 -12.32
CA LYS A 546 12.74 23.98 -12.51
C LYS A 546 12.50 22.46 -12.55
N PRO A 547 11.31 21.99 -12.15
CA PRO A 547 10.98 20.58 -12.24
C PRO A 547 11.15 20.03 -13.65
N VAL A 548 11.75 18.85 -13.74
CA VAL A 548 11.84 18.01 -14.94
C VAL A 548 11.60 16.56 -14.54
N GLU A 549 11.45 15.69 -15.53
CA GLU A 549 11.01 14.32 -15.36
C GLU A 549 11.96 13.33 -16.05
N LEU A 550 12.13 12.11 -15.52
CA LEU A 550 12.94 11.11 -16.23
C LEU A 550 12.35 10.72 -17.59
N ILE A 551 11.04 10.86 -17.80
CA ILE A 551 10.42 10.68 -19.14
C ILE A 551 10.93 11.69 -20.17
N ASP A 552 11.50 12.82 -19.74
CA ASP A 552 12.07 13.85 -20.61
C ASP A 552 13.39 13.39 -21.26
N ILE A 553 14.06 12.39 -20.69
CA ILE A 553 15.36 11.90 -21.18
C ILE A 553 15.24 11.39 -22.61
N THR A 554 14.26 10.53 -22.91
CA THR A 554 14.10 9.97 -24.25
C THR A 554 13.86 11.03 -25.34
N PRO A 555 12.86 11.92 -25.25
CA PRO A 555 12.65 12.97 -26.25
C PRO A 555 13.85 13.93 -26.32
N THR A 556 14.54 14.19 -25.21
CA THR A 556 15.77 14.99 -25.21
C THR A 556 16.89 14.32 -26.00
N VAL A 557 17.10 13.01 -25.83
CA VAL A 557 18.10 12.25 -26.62
C VAL A 557 17.75 12.32 -28.11
N LEU A 558 16.49 12.13 -28.49
CA LEU A 558 16.06 12.22 -29.88
C LEU A 558 16.28 13.63 -30.45
N GLY A 559 15.90 14.68 -29.71
CA GLY A 559 16.12 16.07 -30.10
C GLY A 559 17.60 16.42 -30.27
N LEU A 560 18.45 15.97 -29.33
CA LEU A 560 19.91 16.12 -29.42
C LEU A 560 20.47 15.41 -30.67
N LEU A 561 19.93 14.26 -31.07
CA LEU A 561 20.38 13.52 -32.25
C LEU A 561 19.73 14.03 -33.56
N ASP A 562 18.92 15.09 -33.51
CA ASP A 562 18.12 15.60 -34.63
C ASP A 562 17.17 14.55 -35.23
N ILE A 563 16.66 13.67 -34.36
CA ILE A 563 15.66 12.65 -34.69
C ILE A 563 14.28 13.17 -34.30
N PRO A 564 13.27 13.10 -35.18
CA PRO A 564 11.91 13.51 -34.85
C PRO A 564 11.38 12.75 -33.62
N VAL A 565 10.95 13.50 -32.60
CA VAL A 565 10.30 12.93 -31.42
C VAL A 565 8.92 12.38 -31.80
N PRO A 566 8.63 11.09 -31.58
CA PRO A 566 7.30 10.54 -31.81
C PRO A 566 6.23 11.30 -31.03
N ALA A 567 5.15 11.72 -31.69
CA ALA A 567 4.09 12.54 -31.08
C ALA A 567 3.35 11.89 -29.89
N ARG A 568 3.54 10.58 -29.67
CA ARG A 568 2.98 9.85 -28.52
C ARG A 568 3.90 9.87 -27.30
N MET A 569 5.17 10.25 -27.43
CA MET A 569 6.02 10.51 -26.27
C MET A 569 5.49 11.75 -25.54
N ARG A 570 5.53 11.71 -24.22
CA ARG A 570 4.97 12.73 -23.32
C ARG A 570 6.03 13.55 -22.62
N GLY A 571 7.25 13.04 -22.54
CA GLY A 571 8.36 13.83 -22.03
C GLY A 571 8.60 15.06 -22.88
N THR A 572 9.16 16.07 -22.23
CA THR A 572 9.61 17.32 -22.83
C THR A 572 11.01 17.14 -23.38
N ASP A 573 11.26 17.55 -24.62
CA ASP A 573 12.64 17.73 -25.10
C ASP A 573 13.27 18.92 -24.37
N LEU A 574 14.28 18.66 -23.53
CA LEU A 574 14.97 19.66 -22.71
C LEU A 574 16.02 20.47 -23.51
N GLY A 575 16.26 20.11 -24.77
CA GLY A 575 17.18 20.80 -25.68
C GLY A 575 17.08 22.32 -25.67
N PRO A 576 15.88 22.93 -25.77
CA PRO A 576 15.71 24.38 -25.77
C PRO A 576 16.27 25.10 -24.54
N TRP A 577 16.33 24.46 -23.37
CA TRP A 577 16.89 25.06 -22.16
C TRP A 577 18.41 24.86 -22.04
N MET A 578 18.97 23.92 -22.81
CA MET A 578 20.41 23.71 -22.95
C MET A 578 21.03 24.58 -24.06
N GLY A 579 20.21 25.10 -24.98
CA GLY A 579 20.64 25.89 -26.14
C GLY A 579 21.18 27.30 -25.81
N THR A 580 21.63 28.00 -26.85
CA THR A 580 22.07 29.40 -26.78
C THR A 580 21.42 30.21 -27.92
N PRO A 581 20.49 31.14 -27.63
CA PRO A 581 19.96 31.46 -26.31
C PRO A 581 19.10 30.33 -25.73
N ALA A 582 19.11 30.18 -24.41
CA ALA A 582 18.24 29.20 -23.74
C ALA A 582 16.81 29.72 -23.61
N ALA A 583 15.87 28.79 -23.61
CA ALA A 583 14.48 29.04 -23.28
C ALA A 583 14.33 29.54 -21.83
N ASP A 584 13.25 30.28 -21.58
CA ASP A 584 12.84 30.67 -20.23
C ASP A 584 12.49 29.41 -19.41
N PRO A 585 13.17 29.14 -18.27
CA PRO A 585 12.84 28.02 -17.39
C PRO A 585 11.38 28.00 -16.92
N ALA A 586 10.70 29.14 -16.80
CA ALA A 586 9.29 29.22 -16.41
C ALA A 586 8.33 28.54 -17.42
N ARG A 587 8.83 28.19 -18.62
CA ARG A 587 8.08 27.45 -19.65
C ARG A 587 8.16 25.93 -19.49
N LEU A 588 8.94 25.40 -18.53
CA LEU A 588 8.96 23.97 -18.24
C LEU A 588 7.63 23.52 -17.61
N PRO A 589 7.11 22.35 -17.99
CA PRO A 589 5.90 21.82 -17.39
C PRO A 589 6.11 21.37 -15.94
N PRO A 590 5.03 21.14 -15.19
CA PRO A 590 5.12 20.47 -13.90
C PRO A 590 5.59 19.02 -14.04
N ALA A 591 6.16 18.47 -12.96
CA ALA A 591 6.57 17.07 -12.86
C ALA A 591 5.54 16.20 -12.12
N PHE A 592 5.46 14.92 -12.47
CA PHE A 592 4.45 13.98 -11.98
C PHE A 592 5.05 12.64 -11.58
N ALA A 593 4.51 12.06 -10.51
CA ALA A 593 4.84 10.71 -10.09
C ALA A 593 3.62 9.99 -9.50
N GLU A 594 3.68 8.67 -9.50
CA GLU A 594 2.65 7.83 -8.90
C GLU A 594 3.20 6.56 -8.24
N VAL A 595 2.51 6.12 -7.20
CA VAL A 595 2.71 4.82 -6.55
C VAL A 595 1.37 4.38 -6.00
N GLU A 596 0.96 3.14 -6.28
CA GLU A 596 -0.36 2.64 -5.88
C GLU A 596 -1.48 3.68 -6.15
N ASP A 597 -2.24 4.09 -5.15
CA ASP A 597 -3.34 5.06 -5.30
C ASP A 597 -2.91 6.52 -5.07
N LYS A 598 -1.61 6.74 -4.85
CA LYS A 598 -1.04 8.06 -4.60
C LYS A 598 -0.56 8.69 -5.91
N ARG A 599 -0.79 9.99 -6.04
CA ARG A 599 -0.37 10.82 -7.18
C ARG A 599 0.30 12.07 -6.68
N MET A 600 1.34 12.50 -7.37
CA MET A 600 2.12 13.68 -7.05
C MET A 600 2.16 14.62 -8.25
N ILE A 601 2.08 15.92 -7.99
CA ILE A 601 2.46 16.99 -8.92
C ILE A 601 3.42 17.97 -8.24
N VAL A 602 4.49 18.37 -8.93
CA VAL A 602 5.36 19.50 -8.57
C VAL A 602 5.31 20.57 -9.64
N ARG A 603 5.01 21.81 -9.27
CA ARG A 603 5.12 22.98 -10.15
C ARG A 603 5.94 24.05 -9.43
N ASP A 604 7.03 24.50 -10.04
CA ASP A 604 8.01 25.34 -9.36
C ASP A 604 8.38 24.68 -8.00
N GLU A 605 8.37 25.41 -6.89
CA GLU A 605 8.64 24.90 -5.53
C GLU A 605 7.38 24.39 -4.81
N GLU A 606 6.25 24.28 -5.51
CA GLU A 606 4.99 23.84 -4.92
C GLU A 606 4.71 22.38 -5.25
N LYS A 607 4.52 21.55 -4.21
CA LYS A 607 4.28 20.10 -4.35
C LYS A 607 2.96 19.67 -3.72
N LEU A 608 2.22 18.79 -4.40
CA LEU A 608 0.98 18.20 -3.90
C LEU A 608 1.05 16.68 -4.04
N ILE A 609 0.78 15.96 -2.96
CA ILE A 609 0.61 14.50 -2.94
C ILE A 609 -0.83 14.18 -2.55
N CYS A 610 -1.55 13.46 -3.41
CA CYS A 610 -2.94 13.07 -3.18
C CYS A 610 -3.08 11.56 -3.14
N ASP A 611 -3.90 11.06 -2.22
CA ASP A 611 -4.40 9.69 -2.25
C ASP A 611 -5.79 9.66 -2.91
N LEU A 612 -5.88 9.05 -4.08
CA LEU A 612 -7.11 9.03 -4.88
C LEU A 612 -8.20 8.12 -4.29
N ASN A 613 -7.79 7.06 -3.58
CA ASN A 613 -8.70 6.11 -2.94
C ASN A 613 -9.38 6.68 -1.69
N TRP A 614 -8.83 7.73 -1.10
CA TRP A 614 -9.39 8.33 0.12
C TRP A 614 -9.79 9.80 -0.04
N GLY A 615 -9.34 10.46 -1.12
CA GLY A 615 -9.76 11.81 -1.49
C GLY A 615 -9.19 12.89 -0.57
N TYR A 616 -7.98 12.71 -0.05
CA TYR A 616 -7.23 13.74 0.68
C TYR A 616 -5.90 14.04 -0.01
N CYS A 617 -5.36 15.23 0.26
CA CYS A 617 -4.07 15.66 -0.28
C CYS A 617 -3.22 16.37 0.78
N ALA A 618 -1.90 16.26 0.64
CA ALA A 618 -0.91 17.03 1.36
C ALA A 618 -0.22 18.01 0.41
N TYR A 619 -0.14 19.27 0.80
CA TYR A 619 0.50 20.35 0.03
C TYR A 619 1.74 20.85 0.77
N HIS A 620 2.85 20.97 0.06
CA HIS A 620 4.16 21.34 0.57
C HIS A 620 4.76 22.48 -0.28
N ASP A 621 5.44 23.40 0.41
CA ASP A 621 6.24 24.47 -0.19
C ASP A 621 7.72 24.13 0.01
N LEU A 622 8.35 23.60 -1.04
CA LEU A 622 9.70 23.07 -1.01
C LEU A 622 10.78 24.15 -0.86
N ALA A 623 10.44 25.42 -1.12
CA ALA A 623 11.37 26.53 -0.94
C ALA A 623 11.67 26.77 0.55
N VAL A 624 10.66 26.57 1.40
CA VAL A 624 10.73 26.82 2.85
C VAL A 624 10.83 25.52 3.64
N ASP A 625 10.28 24.42 3.12
CA ASP A 625 10.22 23.11 3.75
C ASP A 625 10.65 22.00 2.77
N PRO A 626 11.95 21.94 2.41
CA PRO A 626 12.46 20.93 1.48
C PRO A 626 12.35 19.50 2.01
N GLY A 627 12.21 19.31 3.33
CA GLY A 627 11.98 17.99 3.93
C GLY A 627 10.50 17.60 4.05
N GLU A 628 9.59 18.40 3.48
CA GLU A 628 8.15 18.10 3.39
C GLU A 628 7.49 17.78 4.75
N LYS A 629 7.93 18.45 5.82
CA LYS A 629 7.47 18.20 7.19
C LYS A 629 6.17 18.90 7.52
N ARG A 630 5.75 19.92 6.77
CA ARG A 630 4.57 20.74 7.03
C ARG A 630 3.56 20.63 5.90
N ASN A 631 2.40 20.04 6.19
CA ASN A 631 1.27 20.01 5.26
C ASN A 631 0.45 21.30 5.35
N LEU A 632 0.54 22.12 4.32
CA LEU A 632 -0.08 23.43 4.20
C LEU A 632 -1.48 23.39 3.55
N ALA A 633 -2.05 22.23 3.25
CA ALA A 633 -3.30 22.11 2.47
C ALA A 633 -4.49 22.88 3.06
N ASP A 634 -4.60 22.99 4.39
CA ASP A 634 -5.64 23.79 5.03
C ASP A 634 -5.29 25.28 5.14
N GLU A 635 -4.01 25.63 5.13
CA GLU A 635 -3.50 27.00 5.28
C GLU A 635 -3.39 27.73 3.94
N ARG A 636 -3.34 26.97 2.85
CA ARG A 636 -3.31 27.42 1.46
C ARG A 636 -4.26 26.57 0.60
N PRO A 637 -5.57 26.54 0.93
CA PRO A 637 -6.54 25.69 0.24
C PRO A 637 -6.66 26.03 -1.26
N ASP A 638 -6.48 27.30 -1.63
CA ASP A 638 -6.52 27.74 -3.03
C ASP A 638 -5.36 27.17 -3.85
N LYS A 639 -4.16 27.11 -3.26
CA LYS A 639 -2.97 26.50 -3.88
C LYS A 639 -3.12 24.98 -4.00
N ALA A 640 -3.56 24.32 -2.93
CA ALA A 640 -3.84 22.89 -2.96
C ALA A 640 -4.91 22.53 -4.00
N ALA A 641 -5.98 23.33 -4.11
CA ALA A 641 -7.01 23.17 -5.13
C ALA A 641 -6.47 23.44 -6.55
N ALA A 642 -5.61 24.45 -6.72
CA ALA A 642 -5.00 24.77 -8.02
C ALA A 642 -4.06 23.64 -8.51
N LEU A 643 -3.19 23.12 -7.64
CA LEU A 643 -2.36 21.96 -7.98
C LEU A 643 -3.20 20.70 -8.19
N ARG A 644 -4.29 20.51 -7.43
CA ARG A 644 -5.21 19.40 -7.68
C ARG A 644 -5.87 19.52 -9.05
N ARG A 645 -6.26 20.72 -9.49
CA ARG A 645 -6.74 20.95 -10.85
C ARG A 645 -5.66 20.63 -11.88
N ALA A 646 -4.43 21.11 -11.67
CA ALA A 646 -3.33 20.82 -12.57
C ALA A 646 -3.02 19.31 -12.67
N LEU A 647 -3.15 18.57 -11.56
CA LEU A 647 -3.05 17.12 -11.55
C LEU A 647 -4.18 16.45 -12.35
N ASP A 648 -5.43 16.88 -12.13
CA ASP A 648 -6.58 16.39 -12.90
C ASP A 648 -6.43 16.74 -14.41
N GLU A 649 -5.96 17.95 -14.75
CA GLU A 649 -5.69 18.39 -16.13
C GLU A 649 -4.55 17.60 -16.77
N TRP A 650 -3.51 17.27 -16.01
CA TRP A 650 -2.43 16.41 -16.48
C TRP A 650 -2.94 15.01 -16.80
N LEU A 651 -3.71 14.40 -15.89
CA LEU A 651 -4.34 13.10 -16.13
C LEU A 651 -5.18 13.14 -17.42
N ASP A 652 -5.98 14.20 -17.57
CA ASP A 652 -6.84 14.40 -18.74
C ASP A 652 -6.04 14.63 -20.04
N GLY A 653 -4.93 15.34 -19.98
CA GLY A 653 -4.12 15.73 -21.14
C GLY A 653 -3.27 14.59 -21.70
N HIS A 654 -2.68 13.79 -20.82
CA HIS A 654 -1.70 12.78 -21.19
C HIS A 654 -2.33 11.49 -21.72
N VAL A 655 -3.51 11.15 -21.21
CA VAL A 655 -4.32 9.99 -21.63
C VAL A 655 -4.99 10.25 -22.99
N ARG A 656 -5.30 11.52 -23.31
CA ARG A 656 -6.08 11.91 -24.50
C ARG A 656 -5.51 11.43 -25.84
N PHE A 657 -4.19 11.35 -25.99
CA PHE A 657 -3.57 10.98 -27.28
C PHE A 657 -3.04 9.54 -27.31
N GLU A 658 -3.54 8.67 -26.42
CA GLU A 658 -3.32 7.25 -26.53
C GLU A 658 -4.48 6.60 -27.33
N PRO A 659 -4.27 6.26 -28.62
CA PRO A 659 -5.32 5.81 -29.55
C PRO A 659 -6.04 4.52 -29.13
N LEU A 660 -5.39 3.70 -28.30
CA LEU A 660 -5.93 2.43 -27.81
C LEU A 660 -6.62 2.59 -26.44
N LEU A 661 -6.39 3.70 -25.74
CA LEU A 661 -7.34 4.17 -24.72
C LEU A 661 -8.65 4.58 -25.36
N ALA A 662 -8.63 5.18 -26.56
CA ALA A 662 -9.82 5.41 -27.36
C ALA A 662 -10.38 4.12 -28.00
N ARG A 663 -9.54 3.13 -28.30
CA ARG A 663 -9.92 1.84 -28.92
C ARG A 663 -9.80 0.67 -27.93
N GLY A 664 -10.85 0.46 -27.14
CA GLY A 664 -11.00 -0.70 -26.26
C GLY A 664 -12.12 -1.64 -26.72
N ALA A 665 -12.32 -2.75 -26.00
CA ALA A 665 -13.43 -3.67 -26.24
C ALA A 665 -14.83 -3.00 -26.21
N ALA A 666 -14.95 -1.88 -25.49
CA ALA A 666 -16.16 -1.05 -25.42
C ALA A 666 -16.25 0.06 -26.48
N ASN A 667 -15.21 0.27 -27.30
CA ASN A 667 -15.14 1.35 -28.29
C ASN A 667 -14.25 0.98 -29.49
N PRO A 668 -14.65 -0.03 -30.30
CA PRO A 668 -13.84 -0.54 -31.40
C PRO A 668 -13.61 0.48 -32.52
N ASN A 669 -14.47 1.50 -32.61
CA ASN A 669 -14.42 2.53 -33.64
C ASN A 669 -13.47 3.69 -33.29
N GLY A 670 -12.94 3.73 -32.06
CA GLY A 670 -12.04 4.79 -31.62
C GLY A 670 -12.73 6.13 -31.36
N GLU A 671 -13.99 6.10 -30.93
CA GLU A 671 -14.70 7.30 -30.46
C GLU A 671 -14.04 7.86 -29.19
N ARG A 672 -14.39 9.07 -28.78
CA ARG A 672 -13.78 9.66 -27.58
C ARG A 672 -14.35 9.02 -26.31
N ILE A 673 -13.51 8.39 -25.48
CA ILE A 673 -13.93 7.90 -24.16
C ILE A 673 -14.23 9.09 -23.23
N PRO A 674 -15.35 9.10 -22.49
CA PRO A 674 -15.60 10.14 -21.50
C PRO A 674 -14.60 10.08 -20.34
N LYS A 675 -14.10 11.24 -19.92
CA LYS A 675 -13.11 11.39 -18.84
C LYS A 675 -13.48 10.68 -17.53
N ALA A 676 -14.77 10.61 -17.21
CA ALA A 676 -15.25 9.91 -16.02
C ALA A 676 -14.86 8.43 -16.01
N ILE A 677 -14.87 7.77 -17.18
CA ILE A 677 -14.44 6.38 -17.37
C ILE A 677 -12.94 6.24 -17.08
N GLU A 678 -12.11 7.09 -17.67
CA GLU A 678 -10.65 7.07 -17.49
C GLU A 678 -10.28 7.24 -16.01
N ARG A 679 -10.86 8.25 -15.35
CA ARG A 679 -10.67 8.48 -13.90
C ARG A 679 -11.16 7.29 -13.07
N GLY A 680 -12.29 6.69 -13.43
CA GLY A 680 -12.81 5.50 -12.78
C GLY A 680 -11.88 4.29 -12.88
N ARG A 681 -11.25 4.06 -14.05
CA ARG A 681 -10.25 3.00 -14.25
C ARG A 681 -8.99 3.21 -13.40
N LEU A 682 -8.65 4.47 -13.10
CA LEU A 682 -7.54 4.82 -12.19
C LEU A 682 -7.88 4.73 -10.70
N GLY A 683 -9.13 4.36 -10.35
CA GLY A 683 -9.57 4.25 -8.95
C GLY A 683 -10.03 5.57 -8.34
N ASP A 684 -10.17 6.66 -9.12
CA ASP A 684 -10.54 7.96 -8.58
C ASP A 684 -11.99 7.98 -8.07
N LEU A 685 -12.15 8.06 -6.75
CA LEU A 685 -13.46 8.11 -6.10
C LEU A 685 -14.30 9.34 -6.48
N LEU A 686 -13.65 10.43 -6.87
CA LEU A 686 -14.33 11.66 -7.27
C LEU A 686 -15.00 11.55 -8.65
N ALA A 687 -14.66 10.52 -9.44
CA ALA A 687 -15.34 10.23 -10.70
C ALA A 687 -16.78 9.70 -10.50
N GLY A 688 -17.13 9.20 -9.31
CA GLY A 688 -18.41 8.53 -9.03
C GLY A 688 -19.66 9.28 -9.49
N PRO A 689 -19.88 10.56 -9.15
CA PRO A 689 -21.05 11.32 -9.60
C PRO A 689 -21.12 11.46 -11.12
N ALA A 690 -19.98 11.72 -11.77
CA ALA A 690 -19.91 11.83 -13.23
C ALA A 690 -20.17 10.49 -13.91
N LEU A 691 -19.66 9.38 -13.35
CA LEU A 691 -19.96 8.01 -13.82
C LEU A 691 -21.45 7.67 -13.66
N ALA A 692 -22.08 8.07 -12.55
CA ALA A 692 -23.51 7.85 -12.32
C ALA A 692 -24.40 8.66 -13.27
N ALA A 693 -24.01 9.90 -13.58
CA ALA A 693 -24.67 10.71 -14.60
C ALA A 693 -24.48 10.09 -16.00
N LEU A 694 -23.26 9.64 -16.33
CA LEU A 694 -22.94 9.02 -17.60
C LEU A 694 -23.74 7.73 -17.83
N MET A 695 -23.90 6.89 -16.80
CA MET A 695 -24.73 5.69 -16.84
C MET A 695 -26.18 5.97 -17.24
N LEU A 696 -26.78 7.04 -16.71
CA LEU A 696 -28.17 7.45 -16.95
C LEU A 696 -28.35 8.31 -18.22
N SER A 697 -27.27 8.68 -18.90
CA SER A 697 -27.33 9.56 -20.08
C SER A 697 -28.08 8.92 -21.24
N THR A 698 -28.91 9.69 -21.94
CA THR A 698 -29.55 9.25 -23.20
C THR A 698 -28.69 9.55 -24.44
N ASP A 699 -27.71 10.44 -24.29
CA ASP A 699 -26.95 11.01 -25.41
C ASP A 699 -25.65 10.23 -25.69
N GLU A 700 -25.27 9.34 -24.78
CA GLU A 700 -24.00 8.60 -24.83
C GLU A 700 -24.19 7.19 -25.39
N PRO A 701 -23.21 6.65 -26.12
CA PRO A 701 -23.26 5.27 -26.61
C PRO A 701 -23.50 4.27 -25.47
N VAL A 702 -24.33 3.25 -25.73
CA VAL A 702 -24.69 2.24 -24.72
C VAL A 702 -23.46 1.53 -24.11
N ALA A 703 -22.39 1.35 -24.89
CA ALA A 703 -21.16 0.73 -24.42
C ALA A 703 -20.46 1.56 -23.33
N VAL A 704 -20.39 2.88 -23.51
CA VAL A 704 -19.86 3.84 -22.54
C VAL A 704 -20.68 3.81 -21.25
N ARG A 705 -22.01 3.81 -21.37
CA ARG A 705 -22.93 3.77 -20.23
C ARG A 705 -22.81 2.47 -19.44
N ARG A 706 -22.65 1.32 -20.12
CA ARG A 706 -22.38 0.01 -19.50
C ARG A 706 -21.08 0.01 -18.71
N GLU A 707 -20.03 0.56 -19.29
CA GLU A 707 -18.74 0.68 -18.59
C GLU A 707 -18.84 1.59 -17.36
N ALA A 708 -19.56 2.71 -17.47
CA ALA A 708 -19.81 3.60 -16.33
C ALA A 708 -20.48 2.86 -15.16
N ALA A 709 -21.49 2.05 -15.47
CA ALA A 709 -22.16 1.21 -14.48
C ALA A 709 -21.21 0.18 -13.83
N GLN A 710 -20.35 -0.46 -14.63
CA GLN A 710 -19.35 -1.41 -14.14
C GLN A 710 -18.31 -0.75 -13.23
N LEU A 711 -17.82 0.44 -13.59
CA LEU A 711 -16.84 1.18 -12.78
C LEU A 711 -17.43 1.61 -11.43
N LEU A 712 -18.70 2.00 -11.37
CA LEU A 712 -19.40 2.28 -10.10
C LEU A 712 -19.46 1.06 -9.17
N VAL A 713 -19.42 -0.16 -9.72
CA VAL A 713 -19.35 -1.42 -8.96
C VAL A 713 -17.91 -1.80 -8.61
N THR A 714 -16.93 -1.34 -9.38
CA THR A 714 -15.51 -1.62 -9.09
C THR A 714 -14.99 -0.69 -8.00
N LEU A 715 -15.40 0.58 -8.04
CA LEU A 715 -15.07 1.57 -7.02
C LEU A 715 -15.75 1.25 -5.67
N PRO A 716 -15.16 1.70 -4.55
CA PRO A 716 -15.82 1.73 -3.25
C PRO A 716 -17.23 2.36 -3.30
N PRO A 717 -18.24 1.76 -2.66
CA PRO A 717 -19.62 2.23 -2.75
C PRO A 717 -19.78 3.62 -2.14
N ARG A 718 -20.58 4.47 -2.80
CA ARG A 718 -20.86 5.85 -2.36
C ARG A 718 -22.35 6.06 -2.16
N LYS A 719 -22.72 6.77 -1.09
CA LYS A 719 -24.11 7.11 -0.80
C LYS A 719 -24.70 8.08 -1.82
N GLU A 720 -23.87 8.98 -2.34
CA GLU A 720 -24.27 10.03 -3.29
C GLU A 720 -24.66 9.47 -4.67
N THR A 721 -24.18 8.28 -5.03
CA THR A 721 -24.54 7.60 -6.28
C THR A 721 -25.66 6.55 -6.08
N ALA A 722 -26.06 6.29 -4.83
CA ALA A 722 -27.01 5.23 -4.50
C ALA A 722 -28.38 5.45 -5.14
N ALA A 723 -28.87 6.70 -5.15
CA ALA A 723 -30.16 7.02 -5.76
C ALA A 723 -30.16 6.73 -7.27
N GLN A 724 -29.12 7.17 -7.97
CA GLN A 724 -28.94 6.93 -9.41
C GLN A 724 -28.81 5.44 -9.71
N LEU A 725 -28.06 4.69 -8.88
CA LEU A 725 -27.94 3.24 -9.01
C LEU A 725 -29.29 2.53 -8.80
N SER A 726 -30.09 2.93 -7.81
CA SER A 726 -31.42 2.36 -7.60
C SER A 726 -32.39 2.69 -8.73
N ILE A 727 -32.34 3.92 -9.25
CA ILE A 727 -33.13 4.34 -10.43
C ILE A 727 -32.75 3.49 -11.63
N ALA A 728 -31.45 3.36 -11.91
CA ALA A 728 -30.97 2.59 -13.03
C ALA A 728 -31.32 1.10 -12.90
N ALA A 729 -31.17 0.54 -11.69
CA ALA A 729 -31.52 -0.85 -11.39
C ALA A 729 -33.02 -1.15 -11.59
N ALA A 730 -33.90 -0.15 -11.53
CA ALA A 730 -35.34 -0.33 -11.72
C ALA A 730 -35.79 -0.04 -13.16
N ASN A 731 -35.25 1.03 -13.76
CA ASN A 731 -35.86 1.66 -14.94
C ASN A 731 -35.01 1.56 -16.22
N GLU A 732 -33.76 1.11 -16.16
CA GLU A 732 -32.91 1.07 -17.36
C GLU A 732 -33.39 0.02 -18.37
N PRO A 733 -33.61 0.41 -19.64
CA PRO A 733 -33.98 -0.53 -20.69
C PRO A 733 -32.83 -1.47 -21.07
N ASP A 734 -31.57 -1.05 -20.87
CA ASP A 734 -30.41 -1.92 -21.08
C ASP A 734 -30.20 -2.83 -19.87
N ASN A 735 -30.39 -4.14 -20.07
CA ASN A 735 -30.30 -5.13 -19.00
C ASN A 735 -28.91 -5.19 -18.35
N LEU A 736 -27.81 -4.97 -19.09
CA LEU A 736 -26.46 -5.00 -18.50
C LEU A 736 -26.24 -3.79 -17.59
N ILE A 737 -26.67 -2.60 -18.00
CA ILE A 737 -26.64 -1.41 -17.14
C ILE A 737 -27.48 -1.65 -15.89
N ALA A 738 -28.70 -2.16 -16.03
CA ALA A 738 -29.59 -2.44 -14.91
C ALA A 738 -28.99 -3.47 -13.92
N HIS A 739 -28.30 -4.50 -14.42
CA HIS A 739 -27.63 -5.49 -13.58
C HIS A 739 -26.44 -4.91 -12.82
N TRP A 740 -25.56 -4.15 -13.48
CA TRP A 740 -24.47 -3.46 -12.81
C TRP A 740 -24.99 -2.48 -11.76
N ALA A 741 -26.01 -1.71 -12.11
CA ALA A 741 -26.65 -0.77 -11.19
C ALA A 741 -27.26 -1.48 -9.98
N ALA A 742 -27.90 -2.65 -10.16
CA ALA A 742 -28.44 -3.45 -9.07
C ALA A 742 -27.35 -3.96 -8.12
N ILE A 743 -26.22 -4.45 -8.66
CA ILE A 743 -25.07 -4.87 -7.85
C ILE A 743 -24.52 -3.67 -7.06
N GLY A 744 -24.38 -2.51 -7.71
CA GLY A 744 -23.95 -1.27 -7.08
C GLY A 744 -24.90 -0.82 -5.96
N ALA A 745 -26.21 -0.90 -6.19
CA ALA A 745 -27.24 -0.57 -5.23
C ALA A 745 -27.19 -1.50 -3.99
N VAL A 746 -27.04 -2.82 -4.18
CA VAL A 746 -26.85 -3.78 -3.08
C VAL A 746 -25.59 -3.46 -2.27
N ARG A 747 -24.46 -3.14 -2.94
CA ARG A 747 -23.21 -2.70 -2.28
C ARG A 747 -23.37 -1.39 -1.53
N ALA A 748 -24.23 -0.49 -2.00
CA ALA A 748 -24.59 0.75 -1.33
C ALA A 748 -25.63 0.56 -0.20
N GLY A 749 -26.15 -0.66 -0.02
CA GLY A 749 -27.09 -1.03 1.05
C GLY A 749 -28.57 -1.03 0.67
N ASP A 750 -28.91 -0.90 -0.62
CA ASP A 750 -30.30 -0.98 -1.08
C ASP A 750 -30.77 -2.44 -1.18
N VAL A 751 -31.64 -2.83 -0.24
CA VAL A 751 -32.22 -4.17 -0.18
C VAL A 751 -33.19 -4.47 -1.31
N ARG A 752 -33.76 -3.44 -1.96
CA ARG A 752 -34.75 -3.63 -3.05
C ARG A 752 -34.12 -4.23 -4.30
N ALA A 753 -32.81 -4.05 -4.48
CA ALA A 753 -32.07 -4.60 -5.60
C ALA A 753 -31.63 -6.07 -5.38
N VAL A 754 -31.77 -6.62 -4.17
CA VAL A 754 -31.29 -7.96 -3.82
C VAL A 754 -31.89 -9.05 -4.70
N GLU A 755 -33.21 -9.04 -4.89
CA GLU A 755 -33.90 -10.05 -5.69
C GLU A 755 -33.42 -10.05 -7.15
N ARG A 756 -33.12 -8.86 -7.70
CA ARG A 756 -32.55 -8.73 -9.06
C ARG A 756 -31.13 -9.30 -9.12
N VAL A 757 -30.31 -9.06 -8.11
CA VAL A 757 -28.95 -9.62 -8.02
C VAL A 757 -28.98 -11.13 -7.73
N GLN A 758 -29.99 -11.68 -7.08
CA GLN A 758 -30.14 -13.13 -6.95
C GLN A 758 -30.46 -13.79 -8.29
N ARG A 759 -31.40 -13.20 -9.06
CA ARG A 759 -31.78 -13.72 -10.39
C ARG A 759 -30.60 -13.74 -11.37
N LEU A 760 -29.74 -12.71 -11.38
CA LEU A 760 -28.61 -12.66 -12.30
C LEU A 760 -27.54 -13.74 -12.05
N LEU A 761 -27.42 -14.27 -10.82
CA LEU A 761 -26.45 -15.33 -10.52
C LEU A 761 -26.75 -16.63 -11.26
N GLY A 762 -28.04 -16.92 -11.48
CA GLY A 762 -28.53 -18.13 -12.15
C GLY A 762 -28.59 -18.02 -13.67
N ASP A 763 -28.41 -16.83 -14.24
CA ASP A 763 -28.56 -16.60 -15.68
C ASP A 763 -27.22 -16.82 -16.42
N GLN A 764 -27.04 -18.02 -16.97
CA GLN A 764 -25.83 -18.40 -17.70
C GLN A 764 -25.65 -17.65 -19.03
N ALA A 765 -26.67 -16.93 -19.53
CA ALA A 765 -26.55 -16.11 -20.72
C ALA A 765 -25.82 -14.77 -20.46
N LEU A 766 -25.61 -14.41 -19.19
CA LEU A 766 -24.94 -13.17 -18.81
C LEU A 766 -23.41 -13.32 -18.68
N PRO A 767 -22.64 -12.22 -18.90
CA PRO A 767 -21.19 -12.24 -18.77
C PRO A 767 -20.71 -12.75 -17.40
N GLY A 768 -19.74 -13.65 -17.38
CA GLY A 768 -19.19 -14.25 -16.15
C GLY A 768 -18.74 -13.20 -15.13
N GLY A 769 -17.99 -12.18 -15.57
CA GLY A 769 -17.53 -11.10 -14.70
C GLY A 769 -18.65 -10.32 -13.99
N LEU A 770 -19.83 -10.17 -14.61
CA LEU A 770 -21.00 -9.55 -14.01
C LEU A 770 -21.58 -10.43 -12.88
N ARG A 771 -21.72 -11.73 -13.13
CA ARG A 771 -22.22 -12.69 -12.14
C ARG A 771 -21.30 -12.77 -10.93
N VAL A 772 -19.98 -12.82 -11.15
CA VAL A 772 -18.95 -12.81 -10.10
C VAL A 772 -19.06 -11.56 -9.22
N ARG A 773 -19.23 -10.38 -9.83
CA ARG A 773 -19.36 -9.13 -9.07
C ARG A 773 -20.65 -9.09 -8.24
N GLY A 774 -21.74 -9.67 -8.74
CA GLY A 774 -22.96 -9.89 -7.96
C GLY A 774 -22.74 -10.84 -6.78
N ALA A 775 -22.02 -11.94 -7.01
CA ALA A 775 -21.67 -12.89 -5.97
C ALA A 775 -20.74 -12.28 -4.90
N LEU A 776 -19.78 -11.45 -5.31
CA LEU A 776 -18.93 -10.68 -4.38
C LEU A 776 -19.74 -9.66 -3.58
N ALA A 777 -20.80 -9.06 -4.14
CA ALA A 777 -21.69 -8.17 -3.40
C ALA A 777 -22.47 -8.89 -2.28
N PHE A 778 -22.82 -10.16 -2.48
CA PHE A 778 -23.37 -11.03 -1.43
C PHE A 778 -22.29 -11.45 -0.42
N ALA A 779 -21.11 -11.85 -0.89
CA ALA A 779 -20.00 -12.22 -0.01
C ALA A 779 -19.61 -11.07 0.95
N ALA A 780 -19.62 -9.81 0.48
CA ALA A 780 -19.39 -8.63 1.31
C ALA A 780 -20.43 -8.41 2.41
N ARG A 781 -21.53 -9.17 2.39
CA ARG A 781 -22.62 -9.19 3.37
C ARG A 781 -22.71 -10.54 4.09
N ASP A 782 -21.65 -11.35 4.00
CA ASP A 782 -21.57 -12.72 4.53
C ASP A 782 -22.65 -13.67 3.99
N ASP A 783 -23.18 -13.39 2.80
CA ASP A 783 -24.20 -14.19 2.12
C ASP A 783 -23.57 -15.22 1.16
N ARG A 784 -23.96 -16.49 1.30
CA ARG A 784 -23.41 -17.65 0.57
C ARG A 784 -24.11 -17.96 -0.76
N THR A 785 -25.11 -17.16 -1.12
CA THR A 785 -25.89 -17.36 -2.36
C THR A 785 -25.00 -17.38 -3.59
N GLY A 786 -23.95 -16.56 -3.60
CA GLY A 786 -23.02 -16.42 -4.73
C GLY A 786 -21.88 -17.44 -4.82
N VAL A 787 -21.74 -18.39 -3.88
CA VAL A 787 -20.59 -19.31 -3.83
C VAL A 787 -20.39 -20.10 -5.14
N PRO A 788 -21.43 -20.76 -5.72
CA PRO A 788 -21.24 -21.54 -6.94
C PRO A 788 -20.67 -20.69 -8.08
N THR A 789 -21.19 -19.47 -8.23
CA THR A 789 -20.74 -18.50 -9.24
C THR A 789 -19.28 -18.09 -9.03
N LEU A 790 -18.86 -17.84 -7.79
CA LEU A 790 -17.46 -17.51 -7.48
C LEU A 790 -16.53 -18.69 -7.78
N ALA A 791 -16.94 -19.91 -7.44
CA ALA A 791 -16.17 -21.12 -7.70
C ALA A 791 -16.01 -21.36 -9.21
N ASP A 792 -17.11 -21.29 -9.97
CA ASP A 792 -17.12 -21.45 -11.42
C ASP A 792 -16.22 -20.43 -12.13
N SER A 793 -16.12 -19.21 -11.58
CA SER A 793 -15.32 -18.14 -12.20
C SER A 793 -13.81 -18.31 -12.09
N LEU A 794 -13.34 -19.23 -11.25
CA LEU A 794 -11.92 -19.56 -11.20
C LEU A 794 -11.42 -20.12 -12.54
N ASN A 795 -12.31 -20.69 -13.36
CA ASN A 795 -11.99 -21.18 -14.71
C ASN A 795 -11.52 -20.08 -15.68
N ASP A 796 -11.90 -18.83 -15.40
CA ASP A 796 -11.77 -17.72 -16.35
C ASP A 796 -10.88 -16.58 -15.82
N CYS A 797 -10.34 -16.66 -14.59
CA CYS A 797 -9.69 -15.52 -13.94
C CYS A 797 -8.16 -15.44 -14.07
N HIS A 798 -7.51 -16.41 -14.72
CA HIS A 798 -6.03 -16.62 -14.68
C HIS A 798 -5.19 -15.41 -15.08
N ASP A 799 -5.72 -14.54 -15.93
CA ASP A 799 -5.00 -13.36 -16.43
C ASP A 799 -5.03 -12.15 -15.46
N ASP A 800 -5.83 -12.19 -14.39
CA ASP A 800 -5.90 -11.16 -13.33
C ASP A 800 -5.67 -11.77 -11.94
N VAL A 801 -4.40 -11.83 -11.56
CA VAL A 801 -3.93 -12.47 -10.32
C VAL A 801 -4.60 -11.87 -9.08
N LEU A 802 -4.73 -10.55 -9.02
CA LEU A 802 -5.29 -9.86 -7.85
C LEU A 802 -6.79 -10.11 -7.74
N PHE A 803 -7.50 -10.15 -8.87
CA PHE A 803 -8.93 -10.46 -8.89
C PHE A 803 -9.20 -11.93 -8.57
N CYS A 804 -8.45 -12.88 -9.14
CA CYS A 804 -8.51 -14.29 -8.73
C CYS A 804 -8.25 -14.44 -7.23
N ARG A 805 -7.21 -13.78 -6.70
CA ARG A 805 -6.86 -13.80 -5.28
C ARG A 805 -8.03 -13.33 -4.41
N LEU A 806 -8.70 -12.25 -4.81
CA LEU A 806 -9.90 -11.77 -4.10
C LEU A 806 -10.98 -12.85 -4.04
N ILE A 807 -11.29 -13.50 -5.18
CA ILE A 807 -12.32 -14.55 -5.27
C ILE A 807 -11.96 -15.73 -4.36
N ILE A 808 -10.73 -16.22 -4.45
CA ILE A 808 -10.22 -17.37 -3.66
C ILE A 808 -10.32 -17.08 -2.16
N ILE A 809 -9.92 -15.88 -1.74
CA ILE A 809 -10.03 -15.44 -0.35
C ILE A 809 -11.50 -15.41 0.10
N GLN A 810 -12.42 -14.91 -0.74
CA GLN A 810 -13.85 -14.89 -0.38
C GLN A 810 -14.45 -16.30 -0.31
N LEU A 811 -14.09 -17.20 -1.23
CA LEU A 811 -14.53 -18.60 -1.20
C LEU A 811 -14.08 -19.31 0.08
N GLY A 812 -12.81 -19.11 0.49
CA GLY A 812 -12.29 -19.60 1.76
C GLY A 812 -13.06 -19.04 2.97
N LYS A 813 -13.31 -17.72 2.99
CA LYS A 813 -14.07 -17.06 4.08
C LYS A 813 -15.50 -17.55 4.23
N LEU A 814 -16.18 -17.82 3.12
CA LEU A 814 -17.56 -18.31 3.12
C LEU A 814 -17.65 -19.77 3.60
N LYS A 815 -16.54 -20.52 3.55
CA LYS A 815 -16.38 -21.91 4.05
C LYS A 815 -17.41 -22.87 3.49
N ASP A 816 -17.69 -22.75 2.19
CA ASP A 816 -18.72 -23.53 1.53
C ASP A 816 -18.09 -24.59 0.63
N LYS A 817 -18.43 -25.86 0.92
CA LYS A 817 -17.85 -27.05 0.26
C LYS A 817 -18.07 -27.08 -1.24
N ARG A 818 -19.10 -26.38 -1.74
CA ARG A 818 -19.38 -26.28 -3.17
C ARG A 818 -18.22 -25.68 -3.98
N ALA A 819 -17.29 -24.95 -3.34
CA ALA A 819 -16.13 -24.34 -4.00
C ALA A 819 -14.91 -25.27 -4.19
N VAL A 820 -14.88 -26.42 -3.50
CA VAL A 820 -13.69 -27.29 -3.44
C VAL A 820 -13.30 -27.88 -4.81
N PRO A 821 -14.24 -28.41 -5.63
CA PRO A 821 -13.87 -28.97 -6.93
C PRO A 821 -13.18 -27.96 -7.85
N ALA A 822 -13.65 -26.71 -7.85
CA ALA A 822 -13.07 -25.64 -8.65
C ALA A 822 -11.67 -25.24 -8.16
N LEU A 823 -11.49 -25.07 -6.85
CA LEU A 823 -10.19 -24.75 -6.26
C LEU A 823 -9.14 -25.84 -6.53
N LEU A 824 -9.54 -27.11 -6.53
CA LEU A 824 -8.64 -28.23 -6.85
C LEU A 824 -8.23 -28.25 -8.31
N LYS A 825 -9.19 -27.99 -9.21
CA LYS A 825 -8.94 -27.92 -10.65
C LYS A 825 -7.82 -26.92 -10.98
N HIS A 826 -7.81 -25.76 -10.30
CA HIS A 826 -6.89 -24.66 -10.58
C HIS A 826 -5.63 -24.62 -9.70
N LEU A 827 -5.54 -25.53 -8.73
CA LEU A 827 -4.39 -25.66 -7.84
C LEU A 827 -3.02 -25.76 -8.54
N PRO A 828 -2.87 -26.27 -9.78
CA PRO A 828 -1.59 -26.25 -10.48
C PRO A 828 -1.09 -24.86 -10.90
N GLU A 829 -1.86 -23.78 -10.83
CA GLU A 829 -1.42 -22.44 -11.23
C GLU A 829 -0.49 -21.81 -10.18
N VAL A 830 0.67 -21.27 -10.59
CA VAL A 830 1.71 -20.76 -9.66
C VAL A 830 1.28 -19.50 -8.90
N GLN A 831 0.67 -18.55 -9.61
CA GLN A 831 0.52 -17.16 -9.14
C GLN A 831 -0.37 -17.01 -7.91
N ASN A 832 -1.44 -17.82 -7.83
CA ASN A 832 -2.39 -17.85 -6.72
C ASN A 832 -2.39 -19.19 -5.97
N ARG A 833 -1.41 -20.04 -6.26
CA ARG A 833 -1.32 -21.40 -5.73
C ARG A 833 -1.47 -21.44 -4.23
N ARG A 834 -0.76 -20.53 -3.56
CA ARG A 834 -0.72 -20.46 -2.11
C ARG A 834 -2.09 -20.10 -1.55
N GLU A 835 -2.78 -19.14 -2.17
CA GLU A 835 -4.12 -18.73 -1.74
C GLU A 835 -5.16 -19.82 -2.01
N MET A 836 -5.05 -20.60 -3.10
CA MET A 836 -5.94 -21.74 -3.37
C MET A 836 -5.74 -22.87 -2.37
N VAL A 837 -4.48 -23.20 -2.08
CA VAL A 837 -4.11 -24.13 -1.02
C VAL A 837 -4.72 -23.68 0.32
N ASP A 838 -4.65 -22.38 0.63
CA ASP A 838 -5.20 -21.85 1.87
C ASP A 838 -6.74 -21.91 1.92
N ALA A 839 -7.42 -21.55 0.82
CA ALA A 839 -8.87 -21.63 0.72
C ALA A 839 -9.39 -23.07 0.80
N LEU A 840 -8.73 -24.04 0.16
CA LEU A 840 -9.04 -25.46 0.28
C LEU A 840 -8.92 -25.95 1.73
N GLY A 841 -7.89 -25.47 2.43
CA GLY A 841 -7.73 -25.69 3.85
C GLY A 841 -8.86 -25.07 4.68
N ASP A 842 -9.21 -23.80 4.43
CA ASP A 842 -10.27 -23.08 5.17
C ASP A 842 -11.66 -23.69 5.00
N ILE A 843 -11.93 -24.26 3.82
CA ILE A 843 -13.15 -25.02 3.56
C ILE A 843 -13.10 -26.40 4.24
N GLY A 844 -11.92 -27.01 4.30
CA GLY A 844 -11.67 -28.23 5.08
C GLY A 844 -12.30 -29.50 4.50
N ASP A 845 -12.42 -29.60 3.18
CA ASP A 845 -13.08 -30.73 2.53
C ASP A 845 -12.09 -31.89 2.23
N PRO A 846 -12.44 -33.15 2.57
CA PRO A 846 -11.60 -34.32 2.32
C PRO A 846 -11.18 -34.55 0.86
N ALA A 847 -11.95 -34.05 -0.12
CA ALA A 847 -11.64 -34.21 -1.53
C ALA A 847 -10.33 -33.49 -1.94
N ALA A 848 -9.88 -32.51 -1.15
CA ALA A 848 -8.69 -31.71 -1.45
C ALA A 848 -7.35 -32.38 -1.08
N VAL A 849 -7.42 -33.45 -0.31
CA VAL A 849 -6.29 -34.02 0.42
C VAL A 849 -5.14 -34.47 -0.49
N ASP A 850 -5.43 -35.29 -1.51
CA ASP A 850 -4.36 -35.89 -2.31
C ASP A 850 -3.59 -34.82 -3.09
N ALA A 851 -4.30 -33.84 -3.64
CA ALA A 851 -3.71 -32.71 -4.33
C ALA A 851 -2.81 -31.88 -3.41
N LEU A 852 -3.24 -31.64 -2.17
CA LEU A 852 -2.44 -30.94 -1.16
C LEU A 852 -1.19 -31.74 -0.74
N ILE A 853 -1.27 -33.08 -0.65
CA ILE A 853 -0.09 -33.93 -0.41
C ILE A 853 0.91 -33.81 -1.56
N GLU A 854 0.42 -33.83 -2.79
CA GLU A 854 1.26 -33.70 -3.97
C GLU A 854 1.99 -32.35 -3.97
N ARG A 855 1.26 -31.25 -3.71
CA ARG A 855 1.84 -29.92 -3.58
C ARG A 855 2.90 -29.87 -2.49
N LEU A 856 2.66 -30.45 -1.32
CA LEU A 856 3.64 -30.50 -0.24
C LEU A 856 4.96 -31.15 -0.66
N ARG A 857 4.89 -32.27 -1.39
CA ARG A 857 6.08 -33.07 -1.70
C ARG A 857 6.92 -32.48 -2.83
N HIS A 858 6.29 -31.94 -3.86
CA HIS A 858 6.97 -31.71 -5.14
C HIS A 858 6.87 -30.28 -5.67
N ASP A 859 6.21 -29.35 -4.97
CA ASP A 859 6.03 -28.00 -5.51
C ASP A 859 7.32 -27.15 -5.46
N GLU A 860 7.74 -26.56 -6.57
CA GLU A 860 9.00 -25.82 -6.65
C GLU A 860 9.06 -24.61 -5.70
N TYR A 861 7.91 -24.04 -5.33
CA TYR A 861 7.83 -22.88 -4.47
C TYR A 861 7.69 -23.29 -3.01
N VAL A 862 8.78 -23.10 -2.25
CA VAL A 862 8.87 -23.40 -0.81
C VAL A 862 7.69 -22.84 0.00
N PRO A 863 7.19 -21.60 -0.23
CA PRO A 863 6.02 -21.09 0.47
C PRO A 863 4.72 -21.86 0.22
N VAL A 864 4.55 -22.45 -0.97
CA VAL A 864 3.35 -23.25 -1.33
C VAL A 864 3.41 -24.62 -0.67
N ARG A 865 4.56 -25.30 -0.70
CA ARG A 865 4.76 -26.59 0.00
C ARG A 865 4.45 -26.46 1.49
N ALA A 866 4.96 -25.41 2.10
CA ALA A 866 4.69 -25.10 3.50
C ALA A 866 3.19 -24.82 3.74
N GLN A 867 2.52 -24.12 2.83
CA GLN A 867 1.08 -23.88 2.96
C GLN A 867 0.25 -25.16 2.75
N ALA A 868 0.69 -26.07 1.87
CA ALA A 868 0.00 -27.33 1.59
C ALA A 868 0.01 -28.26 2.80
N ALA A 869 1.13 -28.32 3.54
CA ALA A 869 1.17 -28.96 4.85
C ALA A 869 0.11 -28.37 5.81
N ARG A 870 -0.01 -27.05 5.89
CA ARG A 870 -0.99 -26.39 6.79
C ARG A 870 -2.42 -26.62 6.35
N ALA A 871 -2.70 -26.60 5.06
CA ALA A 871 -4.01 -26.88 4.53
C ALA A 871 -4.44 -28.33 4.84
N LEU A 872 -3.55 -29.31 4.70
CA LEU A 872 -3.81 -30.71 5.11
C LEU A 872 -4.18 -30.83 6.59
N ALA A 873 -3.57 -30.02 7.45
CA ALA A 873 -3.93 -29.97 8.86
C ALA A 873 -5.30 -29.33 9.11
N LYS A 874 -5.67 -28.28 8.35
CA LYS A 874 -7.03 -27.69 8.43
C LYS A 874 -8.12 -28.67 7.98
N VAL A 875 -7.82 -29.58 7.05
CA VAL A 875 -8.72 -30.69 6.69
C VAL A 875 -8.87 -31.70 7.84
N GLY A 876 -7.84 -31.85 8.68
CA GLY A 876 -7.96 -32.48 10.01
C GLY A 876 -8.07 -34.00 10.04
N ARG A 877 -7.65 -34.72 8.99
CA ARG A 877 -7.75 -36.19 8.92
C ARG A 877 -6.51 -36.91 9.47
N ALA A 878 -6.72 -37.92 10.30
CA ALA A 878 -5.66 -38.63 11.00
C ALA A 878 -4.70 -39.45 10.11
N ASP A 879 -5.15 -39.88 8.93
CA ASP A 879 -4.36 -40.67 7.97
C ASP A 879 -3.28 -39.86 7.23
N LEU A 880 -3.29 -38.52 7.39
CA LEU A 880 -2.29 -37.62 6.80
C LEU A 880 -1.01 -37.51 7.62
N LEU A 881 -1.05 -38.00 8.87
CA LEU A 881 0.07 -37.97 9.81
C LEU A 881 1.37 -38.55 9.25
N PRO A 882 1.39 -39.78 8.68
CA PRO A 882 2.62 -40.36 8.15
C PRO A 882 3.23 -39.54 7.01
N VAL A 883 2.38 -38.91 6.19
CA VAL A 883 2.81 -38.08 5.05
C VAL A 883 3.50 -36.81 5.55
N LEU A 884 2.87 -36.13 6.51
CA LEU A 884 3.40 -34.92 7.13
C LEU A 884 4.66 -35.21 7.96
N GLU A 885 4.71 -36.34 8.65
CA GLU A 885 5.89 -36.77 9.41
C GLU A 885 7.09 -37.13 8.55
N ARG A 886 6.85 -37.68 7.36
CA ARG A 886 7.93 -37.96 6.40
C ARG A 886 8.48 -36.66 5.84
N ALA A 887 7.62 -35.76 5.34
CA ALA A 887 8.04 -34.43 4.91
C ALA A 887 8.73 -33.65 6.06
N ALA A 888 8.27 -33.80 7.29
CA ALA A 888 8.91 -33.24 8.46
C ALA A 888 10.35 -33.69 8.71
N ARG A 889 10.71 -34.91 8.32
CA ARG A 889 12.05 -35.46 8.55
C ARG A 889 12.97 -35.26 7.37
N ASP A 890 12.45 -35.47 6.17
CA ASP A 890 13.26 -35.73 4.98
C ASP A 890 13.36 -34.51 4.04
N ASP A 891 12.58 -33.45 4.31
CA ASP A 891 12.53 -32.25 3.47
C ASP A 891 13.69 -31.28 3.77
N THR A 892 14.44 -30.91 2.73
CA THR A 892 15.66 -30.10 2.83
C THR A 892 15.40 -28.65 3.17
N GLU A 893 14.20 -28.15 2.85
CA GLU A 893 13.82 -26.77 3.09
C GLU A 893 13.26 -26.63 4.51
N THR A 894 14.03 -25.95 5.36
CA THR A 894 13.75 -25.85 6.80
C THR A 894 12.35 -25.29 7.11
N SER A 895 11.83 -24.43 6.25
CA SER A 895 10.48 -23.84 6.40
C SER A 895 9.34 -24.81 6.06
N VAL A 896 9.54 -25.81 5.17
CA VAL A 896 8.54 -26.84 4.80
C VAL A 896 8.54 -27.98 5.81
N ALA A 897 9.72 -28.47 6.20
CA ALA A 897 9.87 -29.46 7.27
C ALA A 897 9.23 -28.96 8.57
N ALA A 898 9.39 -27.66 8.87
CA ALA A 898 8.73 -27.02 10.02
C ALA A 898 7.20 -26.99 9.89
N ALA A 899 6.66 -26.64 8.71
CA ALA A 899 5.22 -26.62 8.49
C ALA A 899 4.60 -28.02 8.53
N ALA A 900 5.28 -29.05 8.02
CA ALA A 900 4.82 -30.44 8.06
C ALA A 900 4.83 -31.02 9.48
N ARG A 901 5.85 -30.69 10.30
CA ARG A 901 5.88 -31.06 11.73
C ARG A 901 4.71 -30.46 12.51
N GLU A 902 4.46 -29.18 12.26
CA GLU A 902 3.37 -28.46 12.90
C GLU A 902 1.99 -28.99 12.45
N ALA A 903 1.81 -29.23 11.15
CA ALA A 903 0.61 -29.83 10.61
C ALA A 903 0.32 -31.23 11.20
N ALA A 904 1.34 -32.09 11.33
CA ALA A 904 1.22 -33.40 11.97
C ALA A 904 0.80 -33.26 13.45
N ALA A 905 1.39 -32.30 14.18
CA ALA A 905 1.05 -32.05 15.57
C ALA A 905 -0.40 -31.60 15.74
N THR A 906 -0.90 -30.73 14.86
CA THR A 906 -2.30 -30.26 14.86
C THR A 906 -3.29 -31.43 14.67
N ILE A 907 -3.01 -32.35 13.74
CA ILE A 907 -3.86 -33.54 13.52
C ILE A 907 -3.83 -34.49 14.73
N ARG A 908 -2.69 -34.63 15.42
CA ARG A 908 -2.61 -35.43 16.67
C ARG A 908 -3.40 -34.79 17.80
N ALA A 909 -3.34 -33.47 17.95
CA ALA A 909 -4.05 -32.75 19.00
C ALA A 909 -5.58 -32.81 18.81
N GLY A 910 -6.06 -32.75 17.57
CA GLY A 910 -7.49 -32.94 17.25
C GLY A 910 -8.01 -34.36 17.50
N ARG A 911 -7.13 -35.36 17.71
CA ARG A 911 -7.46 -36.74 18.09
C ARG A 911 -7.55 -36.96 19.60
N ALA A 912 -7.07 -36.00 20.40
CA ALA A 912 -6.99 -36.06 21.86
C ALA A 912 -8.13 -35.28 22.57
N LEU A 913 -8.95 -34.58 21.78
CA LEU A 913 -10.26 -34.02 22.13
C LEU A 913 -11.35 -34.90 21.53
#